data_AF-A0A4S4AWM9-F1
#
_entry.id   AF-A0A4S4AWM9-F1
#
_cell.length_a   1.000
_cell.length_b   1.000
_cell.length_c   1.000
_cell.angle_alpha   90.00
_cell.angle_beta   90.00
_cell.angle_gamma   90.00
#
_symmetry.space_group_name_H-M   'P 1'
#
loop_
_entity.id
_entity.type
_entity.pdbx_description
1 polymer ?
#
loop_
_entity_poly.entity_id
_entity_poly.type
_entity_poly.pdbx_seq_one_letter_code
_entity_poly.pdbx_strand_id
1 'polypeptide(L)'
;MACALLSVLASTSAARELTLEVEQLVHPSFVARDLRLTLDAGNEAASVRIGTLDVAGRRLRGLRLDCPAFHLTEETLSCRGGRLHAPGLPAGAALSLAADPQQRTGTLRLTLAAGETVALEALAGGRLRADFRGLDAARLRGLLPQLAEWQPAGRLNGYAEYTPADGGQGSLALALKAGGFATADGLHAAEGVGATMAASARKRAGGWDWQADLKWSAGEAYFHPLYLVAGSRLQAAGQLVGERLSVTQATLQTEGVRTIAAAGEYDLAAGVLRAAGLTVADADLAVVGPQYLAPLLTPAQAERLRFAGHASGGLRIEEGRVVGIDAGFDEAGFSLAGGELSFGPLSGSLLWRADSLTEAMLTVAGGRWEKLALGSFELAARLHGTQVEIPRLRIPLLDGALVFDKLELRRGEEGWSGAGSLVVEPLSVPLLTAALGLPEMAGVLSAALPGLRVSPGEIVLDGTLVVSVFDGYLQVTELRLLEPFGVAAYLYADIDARHIDLAQLTDTFSFGSVTGYVDASVGGLELVRWRPVRFDARVRSSPGSYPRRISQRAVQNISALGGAGAVAAIQRSMLGFFESFGYREIGLSCVLADGICLMGGLADGSPAGGFALVRGGGIPALNVIGYNRRVDWQELIDRLQRVIESNAPPVVR
;
A
#
# COMPACT_ATOMS: atom_id res chain seq x y z
N MET A 1 41.74 26.54 44.76
CA MET A 1 42.66 27.70 44.84
C MET A 1 41.95 29.07 44.78
N ALA A 2 40.64 29.16 44.48
CA ALA A 2 39.91 30.44 44.47
C ALA A 2 39.36 30.89 45.85
N CYS A 3 39.16 29.98 46.82
CA CYS A 3 38.66 30.34 48.16
C CYS A 3 39.68 31.07 49.05
N ALA A 4 40.98 31.03 48.72
CA ALA A 4 42.03 31.64 49.55
C ALA A 4 42.21 33.15 49.31
N LEU A 5 41.53 33.73 48.31
CA LEU A 5 41.61 35.17 48.00
C LEU A 5 40.45 36.00 48.60
N LEU A 6 39.43 35.37 49.18
CA LEU A 6 38.31 36.08 49.83
C LEU A 6 38.52 36.41 51.31
N SER A 7 39.57 35.88 51.95
CA SER A 7 39.82 36.08 53.39
C SER A 7 40.75 37.26 53.73
N VAL A 8 41.17 38.07 52.76
CA VAL A 8 42.09 39.22 52.99
C VAL A 8 41.45 40.55 52.57
N LEU A 9 40.22 40.84 53.01
CA LEU A 9 39.63 42.18 52.95
C LEU A 9 38.73 42.47 54.15
N ALA A 10 39.21 42.17 55.36
CA ALA A 10 38.66 42.76 56.57
C ALA A 10 39.46 44.05 56.86
N SER A 11 39.01 45.17 56.31
CA SER A 11 39.18 46.57 56.80
C SER A 11 39.17 47.60 55.66
N THR A 12 38.03 47.80 55.00
CA THR A 12 37.64 49.12 54.42
C THR A 12 36.17 49.10 54.06
N SER A 13 35.37 49.91 54.74
CA SER A 13 34.01 50.24 54.36
C SER A 13 34.00 51.05 53.06
N ALA A 14 33.38 50.51 51.99
CA ALA A 14 32.67 51.26 50.92
C ALA A 14 32.50 50.45 49.61
N ALA A 15 32.92 49.18 49.50
CA ALA A 15 32.57 48.38 48.33
C ALA A 15 31.14 47.85 48.46
N ARG A 16 30.15 48.60 47.94
CA ARG A 16 28.76 48.14 47.81
C ARG A 16 28.60 47.04 46.77
N GLU A 17 29.52 46.98 45.81
CA GLU A 17 29.49 46.05 44.69
C GLU A 17 30.89 45.47 44.47
N LEU A 18 30.99 44.15 44.40
CA LEU A 18 32.21 43.42 44.07
C LEU A 18 31.99 42.70 42.73
N THR A 19 32.77 43.08 41.71
CA THR A 19 32.74 42.41 40.42
C THR A 19 33.99 41.57 40.23
N LEU A 20 33.79 40.28 39.96
CA LEU A 20 34.81 39.30 39.61
C LEU A 20 34.66 38.94 38.13
N GLU A 21 35.71 39.18 37.35
CA GLU A 21 35.79 38.75 35.96
C GLU A 21 36.77 37.60 35.83
N VAL A 22 36.31 36.52 35.21
CA VAL A 22 37.08 35.31 34.96
C VAL A 22 36.97 35.01 33.47
N GLU A 23 38.09 35.17 32.77
CA GLU A 23 38.16 34.93 31.32
C GLU A 23 37.78 33.48 30.98
N GLN A 24 38.28 32.52 31.77
CA GLN A 24 38.01 31.11 31.57
C GLN A 24 38.03 30.33 32.88
N LEU A 25 36.99 29.52 33.10
CA LEU A 25 36.88 28.57 34.19
C LEU A 25 36.80 27.16 33.60
N VAL A 26 37.77 26.31 33.93
CA VAL A 26 37.85 24.92 33.44
C VAL A 26 37.50 23.96 34.57
N HIS A 27 36.51 23.10 34.33
CA HIS A 27 36.09 22.02 35.21
C HIS A 27 36.03 20.70 34.40
N PRO A 28 36.25 19.51 34.99
CA PRO A 28 36.17 18.24 34.26
C PRO A 28 34.84 18.02 33.51
N SER A 29 33.76 18.62 34.00
CA SER A 29 32.41 18.49 33.42
C SER A 29 31.98 19.68 32.55
N PHE A 30 32.67 20.82 32.59
CA PHE A 30 32.30 22.02 31.83
C PHE A 30 33.43 23.03 31.69
N VAL A 31 33.35 23.89 30.67
CA VAL A 31 34.23 25.07 30.51
C VAL A 31 33.36 26.30 30.35
N ALA A 32 33.51 27.28 31.24
CA ALA A 32 32.85 28.58 31.12
C ALA A 32 33.87 29.63 30.66
N ARG A 33 33.47 30.53 29.75
CA ARG A 33 34.28 31.66 29.29
C ARG A 33 33.51 32.97 29.44
N ASP A 34 34.26 34.05 29.60
CA ASP A 34 33.75 35.41 29.80
C ASP A 34 32.77 35.45 30.98
N LEU A 35 33.18 34.87 32.11
CA LEU A 35 32.37 34.82 33.32
C LEU A 35 32.54 36.14 34.08
N ARG A 36 31.43 36.85 34.30
CA ARG A 36 31.37 38.04 35.13
C ARG A 36 30.38 37.81 36.26
N LEU A 37 30.87 37.75 37.48
CA LEU A 37 30.09 37.68 38.71
C LEU A 37 30.07 39.07 39.34
N THR A 38 28.90 39.62 39.56
CA THR A 38 28.68 40.88 40.27
C THR A 38 27.92 40.58 41.56
N LEU A 39 28.51 40.90 42.70
CA LEU A 39 27.94 40.74 44.04
C LEU A 39 27.59 42.11 44.61
N ASP A 40 26.34 42.33 44.95
CA ASP A 40 25.89 43.51 45.70
C ASP A 40 25.78 43.12 47.18
N ALA A 41 26.80 43.48 47.94
CA ALA A 41 26.89 43.16 49.36
C ALA A 41 25.84 43.93 50.20
N GLY A 42 25.28 45.03 49.68
CA GLY A 42 24.26 45.81 50.37
C GLY A 42 22.86 45.23 50.25
N ASN A 43 22.58 44.52 49.16
CA ASN A 43 21.27 43.94 48.88
C ASN A 43 21.24 42.40 48.93
N GLU A 44 22.34 41.76 49.33
CA GLU A 44 22.53 40.30 49.25
C GLU A 44 22.16 39.76 47.86
N ALA A 45 22.49 40.49 46.80
CA ALA A 45 22.12 40.13 45.43
C ALA A 45 23.36 39.74 44.62
N ALA A 46 23.17 38.84 43.65
CA ALA A 46 24.23 38.42 42.74
C ALA A 46 23.72 38.40 41.29
N SER A 47 24.55 38.86 40.35
CA SER A 47 24.32 38.67 38.92
C SER A 47 25.51 37.92 38.32
N VAL A 48 25.26 36.82 37.65
CA VAL A 48 26.28 36.03 36.94
C VAL A 48 25.99 36.13 35.45
N ARG A 49 26.97 36.58 34.68
CA ARG A 49 26.95 36.50 33.21
C ARG A 49 28.01 35.54 32.76
N ILE A 50 27.67 34.67 31.81
CA ILE A 50 28.60 33.74 31.18
C ILE A 50 28.45 33.93 29.67
N GLY A 51 29.54 34.39 29.03
CA GLY A 51 29.55 34.56 27.57
C GLY A 51 29.35 33.24 26.85
N THR A 52 30.12 32.21 27.23
CA THR A 52 29.95 30.84 26.71
C THR A 52 30.12 29.77 27.78
N LEU A 53 29.29 28.74 27.75
CA LEU A 53 29.38 27.56 28.62
C LEU A 53 29.38 26.30 27.76
N ASP A 54 30.53 25.63 27.71
CA ASP A 54 30.69 24.32 27.09
C ASP A 54 30.43 23.24 28.17
N VAL A 55 29.33 22.49 28.05
CA VAL A 55 28.93 21.44 29.00
C VAL A 55 28.36 20.25 28.24
N ALA A 56 28.79 19.02 28.57
CA ALA A 56 28.34 17.79 27.93
C ALA A 56 28.38 17.83 26.38
N GLY A 57 29.45 18.40 25.80
CA GLY A 57 29.61 18.54 24.34
C GLY A 57 28.76 19.61 23.68
N ARG A 58 28.04 20.44 24.46
CA ARG A 58 27.19 21.54 23.97
C ARG A 58 27.74 22.88 24.38
N ARG A 59 27.70 23.86 23.46
CA ARG A 59 28.07 25.25 23.70
C ARG A 59 26.83 26.11 23.88
N LEU A 60 26.58 26.55 25.11
CA LEU A 60 25.58 27.56 25.45
C LEU A 60 26.21 28.95 25.38
N ARG A 61 25.45 29.96 24.99
CA ARG A 61 25.95 31.35 24.86
C ARG A 61 25.02 32.33 25.57
N GLY A 62 25.59 33.41 26.09
CA GLY A 62 24.84 34.54 26.64
C GLY A 62 23.94 34.17 27.82
N LEU A 63 24.46 33.38 28.76
CA LEU A 63 23.73 33.04 29.97
C LEU A 63 23.81 34.20 30.96
N ARG A 64 22.68 34.56 31.56
CA ARG A 64 22.62 35.54 32.64
C ARG A 64 21.73 35.02 33.75
N LEU A 65 22.26 34.93 34.97
CA LEU A 65 21.52 34.61 36.17
C LEU A 65 21.46 35.85 37.05
N ASP A 66 20.26 36.34 37.32
CA ASP A 66 20.04 37.39 38.31
C ASP A 66 19.44 36.76 39.58
N CYS A 67 20.08 36.97 40.72
CA CYS A 67 19.70 36.40 42.00
C CYS A 67 19.47 37.51 43.03
N PRO A 68 18.22 37.84 43.37
CA PRO A 68 17.92 38.94 44.30
C PRO A 68 18.19 38.60 45.77
N ALA A 69 18.26 37.31 46.12
CA ALA A 69 18.59 36.84 47.46
C ALA A 69 19.62 35.71 47.36
N PHE A 70 20.89 36.09 47.42
CA PHE A 70 22.08 35.28 47.27
C PHE A 70 22.83 35.19 48.59
N HIS A 71 23.20 33.98 48.98
CA HIS A 71 23.99 33.73 50.18
C HIS A 71 25.08 32.70 49.88
N LEU A 72 26.32 33.01 50.26
CA LEU A 72 27.49 32.17 50.05
C LEU A 72 28.36 32.11 51.31
N THR A 73 28.48 30.90 51.88
CA THR A 73 29.44 30.53 52.93
C THR A 73 30.21 29.28 52.50
N GLU A 74 31.09 28.76 53.36
CA GLU A 74 31.80 27.51 53.09
C GLU A 74 30.84 26.32 52.90
N GLU A 75 29.75 26.27 53.67
CA GLU A 75 28.80 25.15 53.70
C GLU A 75 27.50 25.44 52.94
N THR A 76 27.19 26.70 52.62
CA THR A 76 25.91 27.08 51.99
C THR A 76 26.11 27.98 50.79
N LEU A 77 25.63 27.53 49.62
CA LEU A 77 25.39 28.36 48.44
C LEU A 77 23.88 28.36 48.17
N SER A 78 23.22 29.51 48.26
CA SER A 78 21.79 29.60 47.97
C SER A 78 21.43 30.80 47.10
N CYS A 79 20.43 30.60 46.23
CA CYS A 79 19.78 31.63 45.46
C CYS A 79 18.25 31.45 45.53
N ARG A 80 17.55 32.43 46.10
CA ARG A 80 16.08 32.43 46.16
C ARG A 80 15.51 33.51 45.25
N GLY A 81 14.44 33.16 44.53
CA GLY A 81 13.78 34.09 43.59
C GLY A 81 14.65 34.48 42.39
N GLY A 82 15.63 33.65 42.04
CA GLY A 82 16.52 33.91 40.90
C GLY A 82 15.79 33.85 39.57
N ARG A 83 16.38 34.45 38.54
CA ARG A 83 15.91 34.38 37.16
C ARG A 83 17.08 34.08 36.23
N LEU A 84 16.97 32.98 35.48
CA LEU A 84 17.93 32.57 34.47
C LEU A 84 17.45 32.99 33.08
N HIS A 85 18.23 33.81 32.42
CA HIS A 85 18.08 34.18 31.02
C HIS A 85 19.06 33.36 30.17
N ALA A 86 18.53 32.68 29.16
CA ALA A 86 19.31 31.89 28.21
C ALA A 86 18.61 31.88 26.84
N PRO A 87 19.34 31.59 25.74
CA PRO A 87 18.73 31.33 24.45
C PRO A 87 17.67 30.22 24.54
N GLY A 88 16.46 30.48 24.01
CA GLY A 88 15.31 29.56 24.12
C GLY A 88 14.42 29.77 25.36
N LEU A 89 14.77 30.71 26.25
CA LEU A 89 13.97 31.13 27.41
C LEU A 89 13.65 32.64 27.33
N PRO A 90 12.79 33.08 26.40
CA PRO A 90 12.57 34.52 26.15
C PRO A 90 12.02 35.29 27.36
N ALA A 91 11.22 34.65 28.22
CA ALA A 91 10.71 35.24 29.46
C ALA A 91 11.66 35.12 30.68
N GLY A 92 12.78 34.38 30.53
CA GLY A 92 13.60 33.90 31.62
C GLY A 92 12.91 32.78 32.44
N ALA A 93 13.70 31.86 33.00
CA ALA A 93 13.22 30.81 33.90
C ALA A 93 13.37 31.25 35.36
N ALA A 94 12.35 31.04 36.18
CA ALA A 94 12.50 31.23 37.63
C ALA A 94 13.41 30.12 38.18
N LEU A 95 14.35 30.50 39.04
CA LEU A 95 15.41 29.64 39.53
C LEU A 95 15.46 29.69 41.06
N SER A 96 15.57 28.52 41.67
CA SER A 96 16.01 28.39 43.06
C SER A 96 17.16 27.41 43.14
N LEU A 97 18.22 27.79 43.85
CA LEU A 97 19.42 27.00 44.07
C LEU A 97 19.67 26.89 45.57
N ALA A 98 19.98 25.69 46.03
CA ALA A 98 20.53 25.46 47.36
C ALA A 98 21.58 24.35 47.22
N ALA A 99 22.81 24.59 47.63
CA ALA A 99 23.91 23.64 47.52
C ALA A 99 24.82 23.72 48.73
N ASP A 100 25.43 22.58 49.07
CA ASP A 100 26.53 22.46 50.02
C ASP A 100 27.82 22.21 49.22
N PRO A 101 28.68 23.23 49.06
CA PRO A 101 29.93 23.09 48.30
C PRO A 101 30.90 22.07 48.91
N GLN A 102 30.90 21.86 50.22
CA GLN A 102 31.80 20.90 50.89
C GLN A 102 31.34 19.47 50.63
N GLN A 103 30.05 19.19 50.78
CA GLN A 103 29.48 17.86 50.53
C GLN A 103 29.24 17.56 49.05
N ARG A 104 29.36 18.59 48.19
CA ARG A 104 29.06 18.51 46.75
C ARG A 104 27.63 18.04 46.48
N THR A 105 26.71 18.46 47.34
CA THR A 105 25.28 18.18 47.20
C THR A 105 24.53 19.46 46.87
N GLY A 106 23.33 19.34 46.32
CA GLY A 106 22.49 20.50 46.09
C GLY A 106 21.28 20.22 45.22
N THR A 107 20.38 21.19 45.18
CA THR A 107 19.17 21.19 44.38
C THR A 107 19.08 22.49 43.60
N LEU A 108 18.86 22.36 42.30
CA LEU A 108 18.55 23.45 41.38
C LEU A 108 17.15 23.20 40.81
N ARG A 109 16.19 24.06 41.12
CA ARG A 109 14.85 24.01 40.52
C ARG A 109 14.68 25.16 39.54
N LEU A 110 14.22 24.83 38.35
CA LEU A 110 13.91 25.74 37.26
C LEU A 110 12.43 25.64 36.94
N THR A 111 11.73 26.76 36.91
CA THR A 111 10.37 26.88 36.36
C THR A 111 10.49 27.63 35.03
N LEU A 112 10.36 26.90 33.92
CA LEU A 112 10.59 27.42 32.57
C LEU A 112 9.36 28.18 32.04
N ALA A 113 8.17 27.71 32.40
CA ALA A 113 6.87 28.28 32.10
C ALA A 113 5.84 27.77 33.12
N ALA A 114 4.59 28.24 33.05
CA ALA A 114 3.52 27.74 33.92
C ALA A 114 3.34 26.22 33.74
N GLY A 115 3.53 25.46 34.83
CA GLY A 115 3.44 24.00 34.82
C GLY A 115 4.68 23.25 34.29
N GLU A 116 5.74 23.96 33.89
CA GLU A 116 6.97 23.37 33.36
C GLU A 116 8.11 23.51 34.37
N THR A 117 8.46 22.41 35.02
CA THR A 117 9.50 22.40 36.05
C THR A 117 10.57 21.37 35.76
N VAL A 118 11.82 21.76 36.03
CA VAL A 118 13.00 20.89 36.01
C VAL A 118 13.68 21.01 37.36
N ALA A 119 13.87 19.89 38.05
CA ALA A 119 14.64 19.83 39.29
C ALA A 119 15.90 18.99 39.04
N LEU A 120 17.05 19.57 39.32
CA LEU A 120 18.35 18.90 39.24
C LEU A 120 18.85 18.75 40.66
N GLU A 121 19.20 17.52 41.05
CA GLU A 121 19.71 17.19 42.37
C GLU A 121 21.08 16.54 42.24
N ALA A 122 22.08 17.14 42.90
CA ALA A 122 23.37 16.53 43.15
C ALA A 122 23.32 15.88 44.54
N LEU A 123 23.53 14.58 44.58
CA LEU A 123 23.45 13.75 45.78
C LEU A 123 24.86 13.27 46.18
N ALA A 124 24.98 12.79 47.42
CA ALA A 124 26.23 12.23 47.93
C ALA A 124 26.77 11.12 47.01
N GLY A 125 28.10 11.02 46.90
CA GLY A 125 28.76 10.06 46.01
C GLY A 125 28.74 10.45 44.53
N GLY A 126 28.38 11.70 44.20
CA GLY A 126 28.40 12.22 42.82
C GLY A 126 27.23 11.76 41.96
N ARG A 127 26.17 11.22 42.58
CA ARG A 127 24.92 10.86 41.89
C ARG A 127 24.19 12.13 41.48
N LEU A 128 23.67 12.15 40.25
CA LEU A 128 22.91 13.24 39.68
C LEU A 128 21.51 12.76 39.32
N ARG A 129 20.48 13.49 39.73
CA ARG A 129 19.09 13.22 39.38
C ARG A 129 18.47 14.45 38.73
N ALA A 130 17.72 14.25 37.66
CA ALA A 130 17.01 15.28 36.94
C ALA A 130 15.54 14.88 36.82
N ASP A 131 14.64 15.54 37.54
CA ASP A 131 13.20 15.36 37.42
C ASP A 131 12.62 16.45 36.51
N PHE A 132 11.73 16.05 35.60
CA PHE A 132 11.04 16.95 34.69
C PHE A 132 9.54 16.72 34.81
N ARG A 133 8.77 17.80 34.95
CA ARG A 133 7.31 17.77 35.02
C ARG A 133 6.71 18.78 34.07
N GLY A 134 5.76 18.31 33.27
CA GLY A 134 5.02 19.10 32.29
C GLY A 134 5.87 19.70 31.16
N LEU A 135 7.12 19.25 31.00
CA LEU A 135 8.07 19.84 30.06
C LEU A 135 7.52 19.76 28.64
N ASP A 136 7.46 20.90 27.94
CA ASP A 136 7.02 20.94 26.55
C ASP A 136 8.03 20.18 25.66
N ALA A 137 7.55 19.17 24.93
CA ALA A 137 8.37 18.37 24.02
C ALA A 137 9.02 19.21 22.91
N ALA A 138 8.45 20.37 22.57
CA ALA A 138 9.02 21.30 21.60
C ALA A 138 10.41 21.83 22.02
N ARG A 139 10.73 21.76 23.32
CA ARG A 139 12.06 22.12 23.87
C ARG A 139 13.14 21.12 23.50
N LEU A 140 12.78 19.87 23.16
CA LEU A 140 13.74 18.86 22.71
C LEU A 140 14.48 19.29 21.45
N ARG A 141 13.89 20.14 20.60
CA ARG A 141 14.56 20.69 19.40
C ARG A 141 15.85 21.45 19.73
N GLY A 142 15.89 22.12 20.88
CA GLY A 142 17.10 22.81 21.35
C GLY A 142 18.18 21.85 21.87
N LEU A 143 17.77 20.69 22.39
CA LEU A 143 18.67 19.67 22.94
C LEU A 143 19.17 18.69 21.87
N LEU A 144 18.31 18.37 20.90
CA LEU A 144 18.49 17.42 19.82
C LEU A 144 18.06 18.08 18.51
N PRO A 145 18.98 18.80 17.82
CA PRO A 145 18.68 19.50 16.57
C PRO A 145 18.11 18.59 15.47
N GLN A 146 18.43 17.30 15.49
CA GLN A 146 17.89 16.30 14.57
C GLN A 146 16.36 16.14 14.68
N LEU A 147 15.76 16.53 15.80
CA LEU A 147 14.31 16.52 16.00
C LEU A 147 13.62 17.79 15.49
N ALA A 148 14.36 18.77 14.96
CA ALA A 148 13.76 20.01 14.47
C ALA A 148 12.76 19.77 13.33
N GLU A 149 13.06 18.84 12.43
CA GLU A 149 12.22 18.48 11.29
C GLU A 149 10.91 17.78 11.68
N TRP A 150 10.88 17.16 12.87
CA TRP A 150 9.75 16.39 13.37
C TRP A 150 8.74 17.23 14.15
N GLN A 151 9.07 18.47 14.50
CA GLN A 151 8.17 19.38 15.24
C GLN A 151 7.48 18.72 16.46
N PRO A 152 8.26 18.13 17.40
CA PRO A 152 7.69 17.38 18.51
C PRO A 152 6.80 18.26 19.39
N ALA A 153 5.66 17.71 19.80
CA ALA A 153 4.67 18.35 20.65
C ALA A 153 4.27 17.41 21.80
N GLY A 154 3.64 18.00 22.83
CA GLY A 154 3.12 17.29 23.99
C GLY A 154 3.85 17.59 25.29
N ARG A 155 3.48 16.86 26.35
CA ARG A 155 3.96 17.09 27.71
C ARG A 155 4.76 15.89 28.23
N LEU A 156 6.01 16.14 28.58
CA LEU A 156 6.95 15.16 29.12
C LEU A 156 7.01 15.25 30.64
N ASN A 157 6.92 14.08 31.28
CA ASN A 157 7.12 13.89 32.71
C ASN A 157 8.10 12.74 32.95
N GLY A 158 8.81 12.78 34.07
CA GLY A 158 9.64 11.67 34.51
C GLY A 158 10.95 12.13 35.13
N TYR A 159 11.96 11.26 35.08
CA TYR A 159 13.26 11.53 35.65
C TYR A 159 14.39 10.86 34.87
N ALA A 160 15.58 11.42 34.97
CA ALA A 160 16.85 10.81 34.60
C ALA A 160 17.76 10.76 35.82
N GLU A 161 18.51 9.68 35.99
CA GLU A 161 19.47 9.53 37.07
C GLU A 161 20.79 9.00 36.52
N TYR A 162 21.90 9.53 37.01
CA TYR A 162 23.24 9.10 36.70
C TYR A 162 24.02 8.85 37.98
N THR A 163 24.61 7.67 38.11
CA THR A 163 25.47 7.30 39.22
C THR A 163 26.86 6.96 38.68
N PRO A 164 27.93 7.60 39.17
CA PRO A 164 29.29 7.36 38.67
C PRO A 164 29.94 6.05 39.14
N ALA A 165 29.29 5.28 40.02
CA ALA A 165 29.79 4.00 40.52
C ALA A 165 30.00 2.97 39.39
N ASP A 166 31.00 2.08 39.55
CA ASP A 166 31.38 1.04 38.58
C ASP A 166 31.60 1.53 37.13
N GLY A 167 32.13 2.74 36.97
CA GLY A 167 32.42 3.34 35.65
C GLY A 167 31.27 4.16 35.07
N GLY A 168 30.08 4.12 35.66
CA GLY A 168 28.93 4.95 35.28
C GLY A 168 27.68 4.12 34.95
N GLN A 169 26.56 4.45 35.58
CA GLN A 169 25.24 3.90 35.32
C GLN A 169 24.24 5.04 35.15
N GLY A 170 23.37 4.94 34.13
CA GLY A 170 22.27 5.85 33.89
C GLY A 170 20.93 5.12 33.88
N SER A 171 19.87 5.80 34.31
CA SER A 171 18.49 5.36 34.15
C SER A 171 17.59 6.52 33.75
N LEU A 172 16.55 6.24 32.99
CA LEU A 172 15.62 7.21 32.43
C LEU A 172 14.21 6.63 32.50
N ALA A 173 13.28 7.38 33.07
CA ALA A 173 11.85 7.11 32.99
C ALA A 173 11.16 8.33 32.40
N LEU A 174 10.39 8.13 31.33
CA LEU A 174 9.71 9.18 30.59
C LEU A 174 8.25 8.80 30.36
N ALA A 175 7.35 9.76 30.49
CA ALA A 175 5.95 9.67 30.14
C ALA A 175 5.56 10.87 29.27
N LEU A 176 5.15 10.59 28.04
CA LEU A 176 4.63 11.54 27.09
C LEU A 176 3.10 11.50 27.13
N LYS A 177 2.48 12.68 27.27
CA LYS A 177 1.02 12.87 27.19
C LYS A 177 0.68 13.83 26.07
N ALA A 178 -0.38 13.51 25.31
CA ALA A 178 -0.83 14.28 24.16
C ALA A 178 0.35 14.62 23.22
N GLY A 179 1.19 13.61 22.98
CA GLY A 179 2.35 13.71 22.12
C GLY A 179 1.94 13.86 20.67
N GLY A 180 2.80 14.48 19.89
CA GLY A 180 2.65 14.54 18.44
C GLY A 180 3.94 14.92 17.76
N PHE A 181 3.98 14.69 16.47
CA PHE A 181 5.05 15.13 15.58
C PHE A 181 4.47 15.28 14.16
N ALA A 182 5.13 16.07 13.32
CA ALA A 182 4.79 16.19 11.91
C ALA A 182 6.02 16.61 11.11
N THR A 183 6.22 15.98 9.96
CA THR A 183 7.21 16.41 8.95
C THR A 183 6.59 17.40 7.96
N ALA A 184 7.42 18.24 7.34
CA ALA A 184 6.95 19.30 6.44
C ALA A 184 6.27 18.78 5.15
N ASP A 185 6.62 17.56 4.73
CA ASP A 185 6.03 16.87 3.57
C ASP A 185 4.66 16.23 3.88
N GLY A 186 4.25 16.18 5.15
CA GLY A 186 3.02 15.52 5.59
C GLY A 186 3.03 13.99 5.48
N LEU A 187 4.18 13.38 5.13
CA LEU A 187 4.29 11.92 5.00
C LEU A 187 4.44 11.20 6.34
N HIS A 188 4.86 11.94 7.38
CA HIS A 188 4.97 11.44 8.74
C HIS A 188 4.27 12.37 9.71
N ALA A 189 3.30 11.84 10.45
CA ALA A 189 2.59 12.57 11.48
C ALA A 189 2.15 11.64 12.61
N ALA A 190 2.03 12.17 13.81
CA ALA A 190 1.35 11.49 14.91
C ALA A 190 0.62 12.48 15.79
N GLU A 191 -0.52 12.04 16.32
CA GLU A 191 -1.39 12.86 17.16
C GLU A 191 -1.90 12.05 18.36
N GLY A 192 -2.09 12.74 19.49
CA GLY A 192 -2.66 12.15 20.70
C GLY A 192 -1.76 11.08 21.34
N VAL A 193 -0.47 11.03 21.00
CA VAL A 193 0.45 9.97 21.40
C VAL A 193 0.63 9.95 22.93
N GLY A 194 0.21 8.86 23.55
CA GLY A 194 0.51 8.54 24.94
C GLY A 194 1.57 7.46 24.98
N ALA A 195 2.76 7.73 25.53
CA ALA A 195 3.85 6.77 25.57
C ALA A 195 4.60 6.81 26.89
N THR A 196 5.08 5.66 27.35
CA THR A 196 5.98 5.55 28.51
C THR A 196 7.24 4.80 28.12
N MET A 197 8.40 5.32 28.53
CA MET A 197 9.70 4.71 28.27
C MET A 197 10.47 4.54 29.59
N ALA A 198 11.03 3.36 29.81
CA ALA A 198 12.04 3.11 30.83
C ALA A 198 13.32 2.65 30.13
N ALA A 199 14.45 3.29 30.41
CA ALA A 199 15.74 2.90 29.86
C ALA A 199 16.81 2.91 30.94
N SER A 200 17.83 2.06 30.78
CA SER A 200 19.01 2.06 31.63
C SER A 200 20.24 1.74 30.82
N ALA A 201 21.36 2.36 31.17
CA ALA A 201 22.65 2.12 30.55
C ALA A 201 23.73 1.93 31.61
N ARG A 202 24.65 0.99 31.41
CA ARG A 202 25.80 0.76 32.28
C ARG A 202 27.07 0.76 31.44
N LYS A 203 28.07 1.50 31.88
CA LYS A 203 29.36 1.53 31.20
C LYS A 203 30.08 0.20 31.41
N ARG A 204 30.53 -0.44 30.32
CA ARG A 204 31.37 -1.65 30.34
C ARG A 204 32.49 -1.50 29.30
N ALA A 205 33.70 -1.97 29.63
CA ALA A 205 34.89 -2.06 28.77
C ALA A 205 34.82 -1.35 27.39
N GLY A 206 34.93 0.00 27.38
CA GLY A 206 34.99 0.79 26.14
C GLY A 206 33.66 1.33 25.59
N GLY A 207 32.52 0.99 26.19
CA GLY A 207 31.20 1.46 25.74
C GLY A 207 30.10 1.42 26.82
N TRP A 208 28.85 1.48 26.36
CA TRP A 208 27.65 1.46 27.18
C TRP A 208 26.75 0.29 26.77
N ASP A 209 26.46 -0.60 27.70
CA ASP A 209 25.37 -1.56 27.53
C ASP A 209 24.07 -0.87 27.90
N TRP A 210 23.07 -0.92 27.03
CA TRP A 210 21.79 -0.26 27.22
C TRP A 210 20.62 -1.22 27.06
N GLN A 211 19.54 -0.92 27.76
CA GLN A 211 18.24 -1.57 27.60
C GLN A 211 17.13 -0.52 27.68
N ALA A 212 16.05 -0.72 26.94
CA ALA A 212 14.91 0.17 26.87
C ALA A 212 13.61 -0.63 26.74
N ASP A 213 12.57 -0.17 27.42
CA ASP A 213 11.19 -0.64 27.35
C ASP A 213 10.30 0.57 27.02
N LEU A 214 9.63 0.52 25.87
CA LEU A 214 8.75 1.56 25.38
C LEU A 214 7.34 0.97 25.20
N LYS A 215 6.35 1.58 25.85
CA LYS A 215 4.94 1.24 25.69
C LYS A 215 4.21 2.40 25.03
N TRP A 216 3.53 2.14 23.92
CA TRP A 216 2.67 3.09 23.23
C TRP A 216 1.20 2.78 23.55
N SER A 217 0.57 3.66 24.32
CA SER A 217 -0.73 3.41 24.97
C SER A 217 -1.91 4.22 24.44
N ALA A 218 -1.67 5.29 23.68
CA ALA A 218 -2.74 6.11 23.12
C ALA A 218 -2.28 6.86 21.86
N GLY A 219 -3.23 7.28 21.03
CA GLY A 219 -2.98 8.04 19.82
C GLY A 219 -2.71 7.16 18.60
N GLU A 220 -2.34 7.84 17.53
CA GLU A 220 -2.18 7.27 16.19
C GLU A 220 -0.98 7.91 15.51
N ALA A 221 -0.41 7.20 14.54
CA ALA A 221 0.67 7.69 13.73
C ALA A 221 0.48 7.28 12.28
N TYR A 222 0.63 8.24 11.37
CA TYR A 222 0.71 8.01 9.95
C TYR A 222 2.17 8.07 9.51
N PHE A 223 2.65 6.96 8.93
CA PHE A 223 3.96 6.85 8.32
C PHE A 223 3.77 6.31 6.91
N HIS A 224 3.64 7.21 5.93
CA HIS A 224 3.21 6.85 4.59
C HIS A 224 3.91 5.58 4.04
N PRO A 225 3.16 4.55 3.60
CA PRO A 225 1.69 4.49 3.45
C PRO A 225 0.93 3.91 4.66
N LEU A 226 1.62 3.66 5.77
CA LEU A 226 1.10 2.92 6.93
C LEU A 226 0.37 3.83 7.92
N TYR A 227 -0.77 3.35 8.43
CA TYR A 227 -1.49 3.95 9.53
C TYR A 227 -1.42 3.03 10.76
N LEU A 228 -0.81 3.56 11.83
CA LEU A 228 -0.47 2.84 13.05
C LEU A 228 -1.34 3.35 14.20
N VAL A 229 -1.81 2.45 15.04
CA VAL A 229 -2.57 2.77 16.26
C VAL A 229 -1.84 2.26 17.49
N ALA A 230 -2.09 2.91 18.62
CA ALA A 230 -1.53 2.50 19.90
C ALA A 230 -1.91 1.06 20.29
N GLY A 231 -1.10 0.44 21.15
CA GLY A 231 -1.26 -0.97 21.54
C GLY A 231 0.04 -1.77 21.52
N SER A 232 1.13 -1.16 21.04
CA SER A 232 2.42 -1.84 20.90
C SER A 232 3.37 -1.62 22.08
N ARG A 233 4.21 -2.62 22.37
CA ARG A 233 5.32 -2.52 23.34
C ARG A 233 6.62 -2.98 22.69
N LEU A 234 7.63 -2.13 22.71
CA LEU A 234 8.97 -2.40 22.23
C LEU A 234 9.90 -2.62 23.42
N GLN A 235 10.64 -3.71 23.41
CA GLN A 235 11.76 -3.96 24.33
C GLN A 235 13.02 -4.10 23.51
N ALA A 236 14.08 -3.39 23.86
CA ALA A 236 15.33 -3.44 23.11
C ALA A 236 16.54 -3.37 24.03
N ALA A 237 17.62 -4.02 23.63
CA ALA A 237 18.90 -3.99 24.31
C ALA A 237 20.06 -4.06 23.32
N GLY A 238 21.19 -3.50 23.71
CA GLY A 238 22.39 -3.50 22.88
C GLY A 238 23.55 -2.74 23.49
N GLN A 239 24.48 -2.31 22.64
CA GLN A 239 25.69 -1.62 23.06
C GLN A 239 25.96 -0.36 22.23
N LEU A 240 26.52 0.66 22.87
CA LEU A 240 27.07 1.84 22.23
C LEU A 240 28.58 1.92 22.51
N VAL A 241 29.39 1.67 21.49
CA VAL A 241 30.86 1.70 21.58
C VAL A 241 31.38 2.76 20.60
N GLY A 242 31.94 3.85 21.13
CA GLY A 242 32.27 5.02 20.31
C GLY A 242 31.02 5.56 19.60
N GLU A 243 31.05 5.56 18.27
CA GLU A 243 29.94 6.00 17.41
C GLU A 243 29.17 4.83 16.79
N ARG A 244 29.40 3.59 17.25
CA ARG A 244 28.67 2.40 16.79
C ARG A 244 27.57 2.04 17.76
N LEU A 245 26.32 2.13 17.31
CA LEU A 245 25.14 1.66 18.03
C LEU A 245 24.78 0.26 17.52
N SER A 246 24.89 -0.73 18.39
CA SER A 246 24.39 -2.08 18.15
C SER A 246 23.09 -2.29 18.91
N VAL A 247 22.11 -2.90 18.26
CA VAL A 247 20.89 -3.44 18.84
C VAL A 247 21.03 -4.95 18.78
N THR A 248 21.37 -5.58 19.91
CA THR A 248 21.55 -7.03 20.00
C THR A 248 20.21 -7.75 19.88
N GLN A 249 19.17 -7.17 20.48
CA GLN A 249 17.82 -7.70 20.39
C GLN A 249 16.82 -6.56 20.57
N ALA A 250 15.82 -6.51 19.71
CA ALA A 250 14.61 -5.73 19.86
C ALA A 250 13.42 -6.65 19.62
N THR A 251 12.41 -6.60 20.49
CA THR A 251 11.16 -7.35 20.37
C THR A 251 9.99 -6.39 20.44
N LEU A 252 9.14 -6.41 19.42
CA LEU A 252 7.91 -5.64 19.35
C LEU A 252 6.72 -6.59 19.53
N GLN A 253 5.92 -6.31 20.55
CA GLN A 253 4.63 -6.95 20.81
C GLN A 253 3.54 -6.05 20.27
N THR A 254 2.69 -6.59 19.40
CA THR A 254 1.55 -5.89 18.82
C THR A 254 0.42 -6.87 18.51
N GLU A 255 -0.79 -6.36 18.30
CA GLU A 255 -1.95 -7.19 18.00
C GLU A 255 -1.79 -7.89 16.64
N GLY A 256 -2.29 -9.12 16.53
CA GLY A 256 -2.23 -9.89 15.28
C GLY A 256 -0.86 -10.46 14.92
N VAL A 257 0.19 -10.26 15.73
CA VAL A 257 1.52 -10.84 15.49
C VAL A 257 2.08 -11.46 16.74
N ARG A 258 2.45 -12.75 16.68
CA ARG A 258 3.01 -13.46 17.84
C ARG A 258 4.31 -12.84 18.33
N THR A 259 5.25 -12.58 17.41
CA THR A 259 6.53 -11.96 17.75
C THR A 259 7.10 -11.24 16.54
N ILE A 260 7.51 -9.99 16.75
CA ILE A 260 8.40 -9.27 15.83
C ILE A 260 9.74 -9.09 16.54
N ALA A 261 10.82 -9.58 15.96
CA ALA A 261 12.16 -9.43 16.51
C ALA A 261 13.12 -8.81 15.50
N ALA A 262 13.97 -7.91 15.97
CA ALA A 262 14.97 -7.23 15.16
C ALA A 262 16.33 -7.16 15.86
N ALA A 263 17.39 -7.07 15.07
CA ALA A 263 18.74 -6.79 15.51
C ALA A 263 19.44 -5.96 14.44
N GLY A 264 20.48 -5.21 14.79
CA GLY A 264 21.21 -4.45 13.79
C GLY A 264 22.32 -3.58 14.35
N GLU A 265 23.07 -2.98 13.43
CA GLU A 265 24.20 -2.10 13.70
C GLU A 265 24.08 -0.82 12.88
N TYR A 266 24.21 0.31 13.57
CA TYR A 266 24.13 1.64 13.00
C TYR A 266 25.40 2.44 13.31
N ASP A 267 25.95 3.08 12.29
CA ASP A 267 27.10 3.97 12.39
C ASP A 267 26.59 5.40 12.58
N LEU A 268 26.67 5.92 13.80
CA LEU A 268 26.14 7.25 14.15
C LEU A 268 26.92 8.38 13.48
N ALA A 269 28.18 8.16 13.12
CA ALA A 269 29.04 9.16 12.49
C ALA A 269 28.72 9.30 11.01
N ALA A 270 28.60 8.16 10.32
CA ALA A 270 28.28 8.10 8.90
C ALA A 270 26.77 8.25 8.63
N GLY A 271 25.92 8.00 9.62
CA GLY A 271 24.47 7.96 9.44
C GLY A 271 23.97 6.76 8.64
N VAL A 272 24.70 5.63 8.69
CA VAL A 272 24.47 4.46 7.82
C VAL A 272 24.08 3.23 8.64
N LEU A 273 23.07 2.50 8.16
CA LEU A 273 22.71 1.17 8.66
C LEU A 273 23.63 0.12 8.04
N ARG A 274 24.54 -0.44 8.86
CA ARG A 274 25.53 -1.42 8.43
C ARG A 274 24.92 -2.79 8.20
N ALA A 275 24.11 -3.23 9.15
CA ALA A 275 23.42 -4.50 9.08
C ALA A 275 22.12 -4.41 9.87
N ALA A 276 21.07 -5.08 9.38
CA ALA A 276 19.86 -5.31 10.16
C ALA A 276 19.19 -6.63 9.77
N GLY A 277 18.64 -7.30 10.77
CA GLY A 277 17.72 -8.41 10.62
C GLY A 277 16.38 -8.05 11.24
N LEU A 278 15.29 -8.35 10.54
CA LEU A 278 13.93 -8.28 11.06
C LEU A 278 13.26 -9.63 10.81
N THR A 279 12.55 -10.12 11.81
CA THR A 279 11.77 -11.36 11.74
C THR A 279 10.37 -11.09 12.27
N VAL A 280 9.38 -11.62 11.57
CA VAL A 280 7.97 -11.58 11.92
C VAL A 280 7.52 -13.02 11.99
N ALA A 281 7.17 -13.49 13.18
CA ALA A 281 6.69 -14.85 13.38
C ALA A 281 5.18 -14.82 13.55
N ASP A 282 4.48 -15.59 12.71
CA ASP A 282 3.05 -15.87 12.83
C ASP A 282 2.19 -14.62 12.97
N ALA A 283 2.15 -13.84 11.90
CA ALA A 283 1.21 -12.76 11.73
C ALA A 283 -0.12 -13.33 11.23
N ASP A 284 -1.19 -13.11 11.98
CA ASP A 284 -2.57 -13.41 11.58
C ASP A 284 -3.00 -12.40 10.52
N LEU A 285 -3.10 -12.87 9.28
CA LEU A 285 -3.42 -12.02 8.13
C LEU A 285 -4.82 -11.42 8.23
N ALA A 286 -5.77 -12.06 8.92
CA ALA A 286 -7.10 -11.47 9.13
C ALA A 286 -7.05 -10.19 9.97
N VAL A 287 -6.06 -10.07 10.86
CA VAL A 287 -5.81 -8.88 11.68
C VAL A 287 -4.88 -7.90 10.98
N VAL A 288 -3.70 -8.36 10.55
CA VAL A 288 -2.66 -7.47 10.00
C VAL A 288 -2.92 -7.06 8.55
N GLY A 289 -3.63 -7.90 7.78
CA GLY A 289 -3.88 -7.69 6.37
C GLY A 289 -4.66 -6.41 6.07
N PRO A 290 -5.84 -6.19 6.67
CA PRO A 290 -6.61 -4.97 6.47
C PRO A 290 -5.85 -3.70 6.86
N GLN A 291 -5.04 -3.74 7.92
CA GLN A 291 -4.33 -2.56 8.43
C GLN A 291 -3.06 -2.24 7.65
N TYR A 292 -2.27 -3.25 7.27
CA TYR A 292 -0.92 -3.06 6.74
C TYR A 292 -0.75 -3.51 5.28
N LEU A 293 -1.53 -4.48 4.79
CA LEU A 293 -1.37 -5.02 3.43
C LEU A 293 -2.35 -4.38 2.44
N ALA A 294 -3.63 -4.26 2.80
CA ALA A 294 -4.66 -3.71 1.93
C ALA A 294 -4.33 -2.29 1.40
N PRO A 295 -3.84 -1.34 2.23
CA PRO A 295 -3.47 0.00 1.75
C PRO A 295 -2.30 -0.02 0.76
N LEU A 296 -1.42 -1.02 0.82
CA LEU A 296 -0.26 -1.14 -0.08
C LEU A 296 -0.64 -1.79 -1.41
N LEU A 297 -1.57 -2.74 -1.39
CA LEU A 297 -1.95 -3.51 -2.58
C LEU A 297 -2.94 -2.76 -3.46
N THR A 298 -4.04 -2.28 -2.88
CA THR A 298 -5.11 -1.60 -3.63
C THR A 298 -5.75 -0.51 -2.76
N PRO A 299 -5.18 0.70 -2.66
CA PRO A 299 -5.71 1.76 -1.81
C PRO A 299 -7.20 2.04 -2.02
N ALA A 300 -7.66 2.04 -3.28
CA ALA A 300 -9.06 2.30 -3.64
C ALA A 300 -10.05 1.19 -3.23
N GLN A 301 -9.56 -0.01 -2.94
CA GLN A 301 -10.39 -1.18 -2.60
C GLN A 301 -10.01 -1.79 -1.25
N ALA A 302 -9.20 -1.08 -0.44
CA ALA A 302 -8.62 -1.62 0.79
C ALA A 302 -9.69 -2.14 1.76
N GLU A 303 -10.81 -1.43 1.90
CA GLU A 303 -11.94 -1.81 2.76
C GLU A 303 -12.71 -3.04 2.28
N ARG A 304 -12.57 -3.42 1.00
CA ARG A 304 -13.19 -4.62 0.42
C ARG A 304 -12.31 -5.84 0.53
N LEU A 305 -11.00 -5.67 0.73
CA LEU A 305 -10.08 -6.80 0.89
C LEU A 305 -10.30 -7.48 2.24
N ARG A 306 -10.35 -8.80 2.20
CA ARG A 306 -10.34 -9.68 3.37
C ARG A 306 -9.16 -10.62 3.21
N PHE A 307 -8.54 -10.98 4.31
CA PHE A 307 -7.40 -11.88 4.36
C PHE A 307 -7.69 -13.01 5.35
N ALA A 308 -7.02 -14.13 5.17
CA ALA A 308 -7.10 -15.29 6.04
C ALA A 308 -5.74 -15.98 6.12
N GLY A 309 -5.57 -16.85 7.12
CA GLY A 309 -4.35 -17.61 7.36
C GLY A 309 -3.25 -16.80 8.05
N HIS A 310 -2.05 -17.36 8.07
CA HIS A 310 -0.90 -16.81 8.78
C HIS A 310 0.28 -16.61 7.83
N ALA A 311 1.11 -15.62 8.14
CA ALA A 311 2.36 -15.38 7.45
C ALA A 311 3.51 -15.19 8.44
N SER A 312 4.69 -15.67 8.06
CA SER A 312 5.96 -15.36 8.74
C SER A 312 6.91 -14.74 7.73
N GLY A 313 7.79 -13.86 8.19
CA GLY A 313 8.68 -13.10 7.35
C GLY A 313 10.07 -12.90 7.96
N GLY A 314 11.07 -12.79 7.11
CA GLY A 314 12.43 -12.41 7.45
C GLY A 314 12.94 -11.37 6.46
N LEU A 315 13.64 -10.35 6.95
CA LEU A 315 14.28 -9.32 6.13
C LEU A 315 15.73 -9.16 6.60
N ARG A 316 16.67 -9.18 5.66
CA ARG A 316 18.09 -8.93 5.91
C ARG A 316 18.58 -7.75 5.09
N ILE A 317 19.21 -6.81 5.76
CA ILE A 317 19.78 -5.60 5.19
C ILE A 317 21.27 -5.56 5.49
N GLU A 318 22.10 -5.27 4.49
CA GLU A 318 23.54 -5.06 4.61
C GLU A 318 23.92 -3.78 3.84
N GLU A 319 24.68 -2.89 4.49
CA GLU A 319 25.10 -1.59 3.97
C GLU A 319 23.93 -0.80 3.32
N GLY A 320 22.80 -0.76 4.02
CA GLY A 320 21.57 -0.10 3.58
C GLY A 320 20.80 -0.78 2.44
N ARG A 321 21.23 -1.96 1.97
CA ARG A 321 20.58 -2.71 0.87
C ARG A 321 19.93 -3.99 1.37
N VAL A 322 18.75 -4.31 0.83
CA VAL A 322 18.07 -5.59 1.12
C VAL A 322 18.80 -6.72 0.40
N VAL A 323 19.37 -7.66 1.17
CA VAL A 323 20.15 -8.80 0.66
C VAL A 323 19.42 -10.14 0.82
N GLY A 324 18.33 -10.16 1.60
CA GLY A 324 17.50 -11.35 1.74
C GLY A 324 16.09 -11.05 2.25
N ILE A 325 15.14 -11.81 1.72
CA ILE A 325 13.73 -11.80 2.14
C ILE A 325 13.33 -13.27 2.28
N ASP A 326 12.74 -13.63 3.41
CA ASP A 326 12.13 -14.93 3.65
C ASP A 326 10.65 -14.69 3.91
N ALA A 327 9.78 -15.52 3.33
CA ALA A 327 8.35 -15.49 3.59
C ALA A 327 7.82 -16.92 3.68
N GLY A 328 7.05 -17.20 4.73
CA GLY A 328 6.32 -18.43 4.92
C GLY A 328 4.83 -18.14 5.03
N PHE A 329 4.02 -18.95 4.38
CA PHE A 329 2.58 -18.82 4.34
C PHE A 329 1.94 -20.11 4.85
N ASP A 330 0.95 -19.97 5.72
CA ASP A 330 0.16 -21.07 6.24
C ASP A 330 -1.33 -20.76 6.07
N GLU A 331 -1.96 -21.45 5.12
CA GLU A 331 -3.34 -21.25 4.68
C GLU A 331 -3.66 -19.79 4.34
N ALA A 332 -2.66 -19.03 3.87
CA ALA A 332 -2.80 -17.63 3.56
C ALA A 332 -3.74 -17.42 2.37
N GLY A 333 -4.59 -16.41 2.43
CA GLY A 333 -5.51 -16.14 1.34
C GLY A 333 -6.03 -14.72 1.37
N PHE A 334 -6.64 -14.31 0.27
CA PHE A 334 -7.36 -13.06 0.19
C PHE A 334 -8.65 -13.19 -0.62
N SER A 335 -9.60 -12.30 -0.36
CA SER A 335 -10.83 -12.18 -1.13
C SER A 335 -11.33 -10.74 -1.18
N LEU A 336 -12.03 -10.39 -2.26
CA LEU A 336 -12.79 -9.15 -2.35
C LEU A 336 -14.22 -9.34 -1.80
N ALA A 337 -14.67 -8.35 -1.04
CA ALA A 337 -16.04 -8.26 -0.59
C ALA A 337 -16.97 -8.10 -1.79
N GLY A 338 -17.86 -9.09 -1.99
CA GLY A 338 -18.69 -9.26 -3.18
C GLY A 338 -18.47 -10.62 -3.87
N GLY A 339 -17.36 -11.30 -3.57
CA GLY A 339 -17.08 -12.67 -4.03
C GLY A 339 -16.50 -12.77 -5.45
N GLU A 340 -16.28 -11.65 -6.12
CA GLU A 340 -15.77 -11.55 -7.49
C GLU A 340 -14.31 -12.00 -7.60
N LEU A 341 -13.56 -11.98 -6.50
CA LEU A 341 -12.19 -12.48 -6.47
C LEU A 341 -11.90 -13.15 -5.14
N SER A 342 -11.36 -14.36 -5.19
CA SER A 342 -10.74 -15.00 -4.03
C SER A 342 -9.57 -15.85 -4.46
N PHE A 343 -8.53 -15.90 -3.65
CA PHE A 343 -7.33 -16.68 -3.92
C PHE A 343 -6.83 -17.32 -2.64
N GLY A 344 -6.44 -18.59 -2.74
CA GLY A 344 -6.04 -19.39 -1.60
C GLY A 344 -7.16 -20.29 -1.05
N PRO A 345 -6.95 -20.93 0.11
CA PRO A 345 -5.74 -20.85 0.93
C PRO A 345 -4.48 -21.29 0.17
N LEU A 346 -3.35 -20.68 0.50
CA LEU A 346 -2.03 -21.00 -0.05
C LEU A 346 -1.05 -21.25 1.10
N SER A 347 -0.21 -22.28 0.93
CA SER A 347 0.82 -22.63 1.89
C SER A 347 2.14 -22.87 1.18
N GLY A 348 3.24 -22.52 1.84
CA GLY A 348 4.58 -22.72 1.31
C GLY A 348 5.54 -21.62 1.71
N SER A 349 6.69 -21.58 1.04
CA SER A 349 7.74 -20.64 1.38
C SER A 349 8.40 -20.03 0.15
N LEU A 350 8.79 -18.77 0.30
CA LEU A 350 9.61 -18.03 -0.62
C LEU A 350 10.88 -17.61 0.11
N LEU A 351 12.02 -17.97 -0.45
CA LEU A 351 13.31 -17.49 0.01
C LEU A 351 13.91 -16.71 -1.14
N TRP A 352 14.23 -15.45 -0.93
CA TRP A 352 14.86 -14.57 -1.90
C TRP A 352 16.20 -14.09 -1.39
N ARG A 353 17.19 -14.05 -2.28
CA ARG A 353 18.55 -13.61 -2.00
C ARG A 353 19.02 -12.75 -3.16
N ALA A 354 19.73 -11.66 -2.87
CA ALA A 354 20.20 -10.74 -3.91
C ALA A 354 21.18 -11.42 -4.90
N ASP A 355 22.10 -12.23 -4.38
CA ASP A 355 23.25 -12.75 -5.14
C ASP A 355 23.24 -14.28 -5.33
N SER A 356 22.12 -14.95 -5.05
CA SER A 356 22.03 -16.41 -5.21
C SER A 356 20.70 -16.85 -5.80
N LEU A 357 20.74 -17.88 -6.65
CA LEU A 357 19.56 -18.57 -7.13
C LEU A 357 18.85 -19.25 -5.95
N THR A 358 17.55 -19.06 -5.85
CA THR A 358 16.68 -19.64 -4.84
C THR A 358 15.40 -20.17 -5.48
N GLU A 359 14.70 -21.08 -4.81
CA GLU A 359 13.43 -21.62 -5.28
C GLU A 359 12.32 -21.23 -4.31
N ALA A 360 11.17 -20.88 -4.87
CA ALA A 360 9.92 -20.68 -4.14
C ALA A 360 8.94 -21.76 -4.56
N MET A 361 8.29 -22.36 -3.57
CA MET A 361 7.29 -23.40 -3.78
C MET A 361 6.06 -23.07 -2.95
N LEU A 362 4.94 -22.87 -3.63
CA LEU A 362 3.65 -22.54 -3.03
C LEU A 362 2.60 -23.53 -3.54
N THR A 363 1.85 -24.12 -2.63
CA THR A 363 0.65 -24.89 -2.94
C THR A 363 -0.54 -23.98 -2.77
N VAL A 364 -1.37 -23.86 -3.80
CA VAL A 364 -2.58 -23.05 -3.81
C VAL A 364 -3.77 -23.98 -3.90
N ALA A 365 -4.68 -23.94 -2.92
CA ALA A 365 -5.87 -24.79 -2.90
C ALA A 365 -6.87 -24.43 -4.00
N GLY A 366 -6.83 -23.19 -4.48
CA GLY A 366 -7.59 -22.73 -5.63
C GLY A 366 -7.88 -21.24 -5.57
N GLY A 367 -8.92 -20.85 -6.29
CA GLY A 367 -9.37 -19.47 -6.31
C GLY A 367 -10.69 -19.32 -7.05
N ARG A 368 -11.12 -18.09 -7.19
CA ARG A 368 -12.30 -17.71 -7.96
C ARG A 368 -12.04 -16.38 -8.61
N TRP A 369 -12.36 -16.27 -9.88
CA TRP A 369 -12.40 -15.02 -10.60
C TRP A 369 -13.76 -14.89 -11.26
N GLU A 370 -14.51 -13.87 -10.84
CA GLU A 370 -15.93 -13.70 -11.13
C GLU A 370 -16.71 -14.98 -10.80
N LYS A 371 -17.33 -15.60 -11.81
CA LYS A 371 -18.08 -16.86 -11.68
C LYS A 371 -17.23 -18.11 -11.97
N LEU A 372 -15.95 -17.94 -12.32
CA LEU A 372 -15.06 -19.03 -12.68
C LEU A 372 -14.26 -19.51 -11.46
N ALA A 373 -14.35 -20.79 -11.15
CA ALA A 373 -13.55 -21.43 -10.12
C ALA A 373 -12.22 -21.91 -10.69
N LEU A 374 -11.13 -21.62 -9.98
CA LEU A 374 -9.79 -22.12 -10.24
C LEU A 374 -9.52 -23.30 -9.30
N GLY A 375 -9.09 -24.43 -9.85
CA GLY A 375 -8.70 -25.60 -9.06
C GLY A 375 -7.35 -25.42 -8.37
N SER A 376 -6.96 -26.41 -7.57
CA SER A 376 -5.68 -26.40 -6.86
C SER A 376 -4.50 -26.52 -7.82
N PHE A 377 -3.42 -25.81 -7.55
CA PHE A 377 -2.18 -25.88 -8.32
C PHE A 377 -0.95 -25.62 -7.46
N GLU A 378 0.21 -26.00 -8.00
CA GLU A 378 1.51 -25.68 -7.41
C GLU A 378 2.19 -24.59 -8.24
N LEU A 379 2.79 -23.63 -7.54
CA LEU A 379 3.66 -22.62 -8.12
C LEU A 379 5.09 -22.91 -7.68
N ALA A 380 5.92 -23.29 -8.65
CA ALA A 380 7.36 -23.43 -8.48
C ALA A 380 8.06 -22.34 -9.28
N ALA A 381 8.78 -21.46 -8.60
CA ALA A 381 9.50 -20.35 -9.22
C ALA A 381 10.97 -20.37 -8.82
N ARG A 382 11.86 -20.02 -9.77
CA ARG A 382 13.27 -19.74 -9.49
C ARG A 382 13.46 -18.24 -9.39
N LEU A 383 14.12 -17.81 -8.33
CA LEU A 383 14.35 -16.41 -7.98
C LEU A 383 15.85 -16.12 -8.04
N HIS A 384 16.24 -15.10 -8.80
CA HIS A 384 17.64 -14.69 -8.92
C HIS A 384 17.74 -13.17 -9.10
N GLY A 385 18.24 -12.46 -8.09
CA GLY A 385 18.28 -11.00 -8.11
C GLY A 385 16.87 -10.43 -8.34
N THR A 386 16.66 -9.70 -9.43
CA THR A 386 15.33 -9.15 -9.79
C THR A 386 14.53 -10.01 -10.77
N GLN A 387 15.04 -11.20 -11.11
CA GLN A 387 14.42 -12.13 -12.05
C GLN A 387 13.62 -13.21 -11.32
N VAL A 388 12.45 -13.54 -11.88
CA VAL A 388 11.57 -14.62 -11.47
C VAL A 388 11.29 -15.47 -12.71
N GLU A 389 11.71 -16.72 -12.69
CA GLU A 389 11.42 -17.71 -13.73
C GLU A 389 10.39 -18.69 -13.18
N ILE A 390 9.29 -18.88 -13.91
CA ILE A 390 8.31 -19.94 -13.65
C ILE A 390 8.37 -20.87 -14.85
N PRO A 391 9.09 -22.02 -14.76
CA PRO A 391 9.30 -22.90 -15.91
C PRO A 391 7.99 -23.41 -16.50
N ARG A 392 7.04 -23.75 -15.63
CA ARG A 392 5.70 -24.19 -15.99
C ARG A 392 4.72 -23.96 -14.84
N LEU A 393 3.54 -23.43 -15.14
CA LEU A 393 2.46 -23.22 -14.20
C LEU A 393 1.15 -23.70 -14.84
N ARG A 394 0.51 -24.70 -14.24
CA ARG A 394 -0.76 -25.27 -14.72
C ARG A 394 -1.86 -24.99 -13.70
N ILE A 395 -2.80 -24.12 -14.05
CA ILE A 395 -3.94 -23.72 -13.21
C ILE A 395 -5.19 -24.42 -13.75
N PRO A 396 -5.76 -25.42 -13.04
CA PRO A 396 -6.99 -26.06 -13.47
C PRO A 396 -8.15 -25.08 -13.54
N LEU A 397 -8.93 -25.17 -14.62
CA LEU A 397 -10.09 -24.32 -14.88
C LEU A 397 -11.15 -25.17 -15.58
N LEU A 398 -12.34 -25.26 -15.00
CA LEU A 398 -13.42 -26.15 -15.48
C LEU A 398 -12.92 -27.60 -15.65
N ASP A 399 -12.98 -28.15 -16.86
CA ASP A 399 -12.53 -29.50 -17.24
C ASP A 399 -11.16 -29.54 -17.94
N GLY A 400 -10.48 -28.39 -18.04
CA GLY A 400 -9.11 -28.30 -18.55
C GLY A 400 -8.22 -27.45 -17.64
N ALA A 401 -7.33 -26.64 -18.22
CA ALA A 401 -6.39 -25.81 -17.49
C ALA A 401 -5.82 -24.66 -18.34
N LEU A 402 -5.35 -23.63 -17.65
CA LEU A 402 -4.44 -22.61 -18.17
C LEU A 402 -3.00 -23.07 -17.90
N VAL A 403 -2.20 -23.22 -18.95
CA VAL A 403 -0.80 -23.68 -18.86
C VAL A 403 0.10 -22.55 -19.33
N PHE A 404 0.83 -21.96 -18.38
CA PHE A 404 1.90 -21.00 -18.67
C PHE A 404 3.22 -21.75 -18.73
N ASP A 405 4.00 -21.50 -19.78
CA ASP A 405 5.34 -22.07 -19.95
C ASP A 405 6.37 -20.95 -20.09
N LYS A 406 7.55 -21.17 -19.48
CA LYS A 406 8.71 -20.27 -19.54
C LYS A 406 8.37 -18.81 -19.22
N LEU A 407 7.61 -18.58 -18.16
CA LEU A 407 7.31 -17.22 -17.74
C LEU A 407 8.53 -16.62 -17.05
N GLU A 408 9.18 -15.68 -17.73
CA GLU A 408 10.35 -14.96 -17.24
C GLU A 408 9.94 -13.52 -16.94
N LEU A 409 9.98 -13.13 -15.68
CA LEU A 409 9.68 -11.79 -15.20
C LEU A 409 10.94 -11.14 -14.64
N ARG A 410 11.09 -9.85 -14.88
CA ARG A 410 12.18 -9.03 -14.33
C ARG A 410 11.61 -7.73 -13.79
N ARG A 411 11.97 -7.40 -12.55
CA ARG A 411 11.66 -6.10 -11.96
C ARG A 411 12.73 -5.07 -12.31
N GLY A 412 12.32 -4.04 -13.05
CA GLY A 412 13.10 -2.82 -13.29
C GLY A 412 12.58 -1.64 -12.47
N GLU A 413 13.06 -0.44 -12.78
CA GLU A 413 12.61 0.80 -12.14
C GLU A 413 11.16 1.14 -12.45
N GLU A 414 10.74 0.94 -13.71
CA GLU A 414 9.36 1.21 -14.19
C GLU A 414 8.34 0.12 -13.78
N GLY A 415 8.81 -0.98 -13.19
CA GLY A 415 7.97 -2.10 -12.76
C GLY A 415 8.37 -3.44 -13.34
N TRP A 416 7.41 -4.36 -13.40
CA TRP A 416 7.63 -5.71 -13.91
C TRP A 416 7.52 -5.75 -15.44
N SER A 417 8.45 -6.44 -16.06
CA SER A 417 8.44 -6.76 -17.50
C SER A 417 8.78 -8.22 -17.70
N GLY A 418 8.34 -8.83 -18.79
CA GLY A 418 8.61 -10.25 -19.00
C GLY A 418 8.00 -10.84 -20.25
N ALA A 419 8.26 -12.12 -20.45
CA ALA A 419 7.72 -12.88 -21.56
C ALA A 419 7.45 -14.34 -21.15
N GLY A 420 6.65 -15.04 -21.96
CA GLY A 420 6.39 -16.46 -21.82
C GLY A 420 5.43 -16.95 -22.90
N SER A 421 4.77 -18.08 -22.65
CA SER A 421 3.68 -18.57 -23.49
C SER A 421 2.52 -19.07 -22.65
N LEU A 422 1.31 -19.01 -23.22
CA LEU A 422 0.09 -19.49 -22.60
C LEU A 422 -0.61 -20.48 -23.55
N VAL A 423 -0.94 -21.66 -23.03
CA VAL A 423 -1.83 -22.62 -23.66
C VAL A 423 -3.08 -22.75 -22.81
N VAL A 424 -4.24 -22.72 -23.45
CA VAL A 424 -5.51 -23.08 -22.82
C VAL A 424 -5.84 -24.49 -23.28
N GLU A 425 -5.71 -25.46 -22.37
CA GLU A 425 -6.17 -26.84 -22.61
C GLU A 425 -7.66 -26.80 -22.99
N PRO A 426 -8.16 -27.73 -23.82
CA PRO A 426 -9.57 -27.78 -24.22
C PRO A 426 -10.52 -27.62 -23.03
N LEU A 427 -11.34 -26.56 -23.06
CA LEU A 427 -12.38 -26.26 -22.07
C LEU A 427 -13.76 -26.51 -22.68
N SER A 428 -14.65 -27.14 -21.93
CA SER A 428 -16.05 -27.31 -22.31
C SER A 428 -16.79 -25.96 -22.32
N VAL A 429 -17.28 -25.57 -23.50
CA VAL A 429 -18.16 -24.40 -23.64
C VAL A 429 -19.48 -24.58 -22.86
N PRO A 430 -20.09 -25.78 -22.78
CA PRO A 430 -21.23 -26.00 -21.89
C PRO A 430 -20.95 -25.63 -20.42
N LEU A 431 -19.80 -26.06 -19.88
CA LEU A 431 -19.41 -25.71 -18.50
C LEU A 431 -19.13 -24.22 -18.36
N LEU A 432 -18.48 -23.60 -19.34
CA LEU A 432 -18.19 -22.17 -19.36
C LEU A 432 -19.48 -21.33 -19.36
N THR A 433 -20.43 -21.67 -20.23
CA THR A 433 -21.71 -20.96 -20.34
C THR A 433 -22.55 -21.11 -19.08
N ALA A 434 -22.62 -22.32 -18.51
CA ALA A 434 -23.28 -22.57 -17.24
C ALA A 434 -22.65 -21.73 -16.10
N ALA A 435 -21.32 -21.69 -16.01
CA ALA A 435 -20.63 -20.87 -15.00
C ALA A 435 -20.91 -19.37 -15.18
N LEU A 436 -20.91 -18.87 -16.41
CA LEU A 436 -21.16 -17.46 -16.70
C LEU A 436 -22.64 -17.05 -16.60
N GLY A 437 -23.56 -18.02 -16.54
CA GLY A 437 -25.01 -17.79 -16.58
C GLY A 437 -25.50 -17.40 -17.97
N LEU A 438 -24.83 -17.89 -19.01
CA LEU A 438 -25.21 -17.75 -20.41
C LEU A 438 -26.06 -18.96 -20.84
N PRO A 439 -26.86 -18.84 -21.93
CA PRO A 439 -27.53 -19.99 -22.52
C PRO A 439 -26.54 -21.10 -22.85
N GLU A 440 -26.98 -22.35 -22.67
CA GLU A 440 -26.13 -23.53 -22.90
C GLU A 440 -25.69 -23.58 -24.37
N MET A 441 -24.38 -23.63 -24.59
CA MET A 441 -23.78 -23.76 -25.92
C MET A 441 -22.88 -24.98 -25.97
N ALA A 442 -23.05 -25.83 -26.97
CA ALA A 442 -22.16 -26.95 -27.24
C ALA A 442 -20.88 -26.45 -27.92
N GLY A 443 -19.73 -26.99 -27.52
CA GLY A 443 -18.45 -26.57 -28.07
C GLY A 443 -17.24 -26.81 -27.18
N VAL A 444 -16.08 -26.43 -27.70
CA VAL A 444 -14.80 -26.50 -27.01
C VAL A 444 -14.02 -25.20 -27.25
N LEU A 445 -13.45 -24.63 -26.19
CA LEU A 445 -12.54 -23.49 -26.25
C LEU A 445 -11.10 -23.97 -26.04
N SER A 446 -10.16 -23.52 -26.86
CA SER A 446 -8.73 -23.81 -26.69
C SER A 446 -7.88 -22.68 -27.24
N ALA A 447 -6.65 -22.52 -26.76
CA ALA A 447 -5.77 -21.46 -27.22
C ALA A 447 -4.32 -21.90 -27.24
N ALA A 448 -3.56 -21.40 -28.22
CA ALA A 448 -2.11 -21.44 -28.21
C ALA A 448 -1.58 -20.02 -28.46
N LEU A 449 -1.02 -19.44 -27.41
CA LEU A 449 -0.52 -18.06 -27.37
C LEU A 449 0.99 -18.13 -27.12
N PRO A 450 1.81 -18.36 -28.17
CA PRO A 450 3.26 -18.56 -28.04
C PRO A 450 4.02 -17.31 -27.59
N GLY A 451 3.43 -16.12 -27.70
CA GLY A 451 4.03 -14.88 -27.21
C GLY A 451 3.14 -14.19 -26.17
N LEU A 452 3.36 -14.46 -24.90
CA LEU A 452 2.89 -13.61 -23.81
C LEU A 452 3.98 -12.56 -23.54
N ARG A 453 3.63 -11.28 -23.57
CA ARG A 453 4.52 -10.18 -23.16
C ARG A 453 3.87 -9.36 -22.06
N VAL A 454 4.64 -9.09 -21.01
CA VAL A 454 4.23 -8.28 -19.87
C VAL A 454 5.11 -7.03 -19.84
N SER A 455 4.47 -5.87 -19.77
CA SER A 455 5.10 -4.57 -19.57
C SER A 455 4.34 -3.83 -18.46
N PRO A 456 4.91 -2.78 -17.87
CA PRO A 456 4.18 -1.95 -16.90
C PRO A 456 2.84 -1.48 -17.48
N GLY A 457 1.72 -1.94 -16.90
CA GLY A 457 0.37 -1.57 -17.31
C GLY A 457 -0.16 -2.25 -18.58
N GLU A 458 0.56 -3.18 -19.22
CA GLU A 458 0.13 -3.82 -20.47
C GLU A 458 0.49 -5.31 -20.51
N ILE A 459 -0.45 -6.13 -20.98
CA ILE A 459 -0.24 -7.55 -21.31
C ILE A 459 -0.65 -7.77 -22.76
N VAL A 460 0.27 -8.28 -23.58
CA VAL A 460 0.03 -8.62 -24.98
C VAL A 460 0.11 -10.13 -25.16
N LEU A 461 -0.87 -10.70 -25.87
CA LEU A 461 -0.97 -12.12 -26.17
C LEU A 461 -0.91 -12.32 -27.70
N ASP A 462 0.28 -12.63 -28.18
CA ASP A 462 0.57 -12.97 -29.57
C ASP A 462 0.19 -14.44 -29.82
N GLY A 463 -0.79 -14.66 -30.70
CA GLY A 463 -1.28 -16.00 -31.06
C GLY A 463 -2.76 -15.99 -31.43
N THR A 464 -3.40 -17.16 -31.33
CA THR A 464 -4.82 -17.29 -31.67
C THR A 464 -5.55 -18.11 -30.61
N LEU A 465 -6.61 -17.53 -30.07
CA LEU A 465 -7.61 -18.23 -29.28
C LEU A 465 -8.67 -18.78 -30.23
N VAL A 466 -8.94 -20.09 -30.17
CA VAL A 466 -9.90 -20.77 -31.05
C VAL A 466 -11.05 -21.33 -30.22
N VAL A 467 -12.27 -20.96 -30.58
CA VAL A 467 -13.50 -21.45 -29.93
C VAL A 467 -14.33 -22.18 -30.96
N SER A 468 -14.50 -23.49 -30.81
CA SER A 468 -15.46 -24.27 -31.60
C SER A 468 -16.82 -24.20 -30.93
N VAL A 469 -17.82 -23.69 -31.62
CA VAL A 469 -19.20 -23.53 -31.12
C VAL A 469 -20.16 -23.51 -32.31
N PHE A 470 -21.38 -24.04 -32.12
CA PHE A 470 -22.42 -24.07 -33.16
C PHE A 470 -21.94 -24.68 -34.50
N ASP A 471 -21.22 -25.82 -34.45
CA ASP A 471 -20.62 -26.51 -35.62
C ASP A 471 -19.67 -25.66 -36.48
N GLY A 472 -19.25 -24.51 -35.97
CA GLY A 472 -18.26 -23.62 -36.58
C GLY A 472 -17.12 -23.31 -35.62
N TYR A 473 -16.32 -22.31 -35.97
CA TYR A 473 -15.21 -21.86 -35.15
C TYR A 473 -15.05 -20.33 -35.16
N LEU A 474 -14.63 -19.80 -34.02
CA LEU A 474 -14.22 -18.41 -33.83
C LEU A 474 -12.72 -18.38 -33.58
N GLN A 475 -12.05 -17.40 -34.16
CA GLN A 475 -10.65 -17.09 -33.92
C GLN A 475 -10.58 -15.70 -33.32
N VAL A 476 -9.87 -15.56 -32.21
CA VAL A 476 -9.60 -14.28 -31.56
C VAL A 476 -8.12 -14.00 -31.62
N THR A 477 -7.76 -12.82 -32.10
CA THR A 477 -6.38 -12.35 -32.33
C THR A 477 -6.19 -10.93 -31.79
N GLU A 478 -4.97 -10.40 -31.83
CA GLU A 478 -4.64 -9.03 -31.35
C GLU A 478 -5.07 -8.79 -29.89
N LEU A 479 -4.95 -9.84 -29.06
CA LEU A 479 -5.37 -9.81 -27.66
C LEU A 479 -4.41 -8.94 -26.84
N ARG A 480 -4.93 -7.82 -26.35
CA ARG A 480 -4.14 -6.85 -25.58
C ARG A 480 -4.95 -6.27 -24.43
N LEU A 481 -4.39 -6.34 -23.23
CA LEU A 481 -5.01 -5.90 -22.00
C LEU A 481 -4.21 -4.73 -21.41
N LEU A 482 -4.83 -3.55 -21.31
CA LEU A 482 -4.25 -2.38 -20.66
C LEU A 482 -4.86 -2.18 -19.27
N GLU A 483 -4.01 -1.77 -18.33
CA GLU A 483 -4.33 -1.50 -16.93
C GLU A 483 -5.18 -2.61 -16.28
N PRO A 484 -4.76 -3.90 -16.34
CA PRO A 484 -5.56 -5.02 -15.82
C PRO A 484 -5.94 -4.90 -14.33
N PHE A 485 -5.14 -4.16 -13.57
CA PHE A 485 -5.34 -3.90 -12.14
C PHE A 485 -5.66 -2.42 -11.84
N GLY A 486 -5.85 -1.60 -12.88
CA GLY A 486 -6.19 -0.18 -12.76
C GLY A 486 -7.68 0.06 -12.50
N VAL A 487 -8.08 1.33 -12.41
CA VAL A 487 -9.48 1.72 -12.17
C VAL A 487 -10.38 1.35 -13.35
N ALA A 488 -9.83 1.31 -14.57
CA ALA A 488 -10.50 0.84 -15.76
C ALA A 488 -9.59 -0.12 -16.55
N ALA A 489 -10.02 -1.36 -16.73
CA ALA A 489 -9.35 -2.30 -17.62
C ALA A 489 -9.85 -2.14 -19.06
N TYR A 490 -8.93 -2.13 -20.01
CA TYR A 490 -9.21 -2.06 -21.44
C TYR A 490 -8.76 -3.35 -22.13
N LEU A 491 -9.64 -3.98 -22.91
CA LEU A 491 -9.30 -5.17 -23.70
C LEU A 491 -9.50 -4.87 -25.19
N TYR A 492 -8.48 -5.16 -25.98
CA TYR A 492 -8.50 -5.10 -27.43
C TYR A 492 -8.43 -6.50 -28.03
N ALA A 493 -9.16 -6.72 -29.12
CA ALA A 493 -9.13 -7.97 -29.88
C ALA A 493 -9.70 -7.80 -31.30
N ASP A 494 -9.39 -8.75 -32.18
CA ASP A 494 -10.09 -8.98 -33.43
C ASP A 494 -10.70 -10.39 -33.40
N ILE A 495 -11.95 -10.53 -33.88
CA ILE A 495 -12.69 -11.80 -33.86
C ILE A 495 -13.14 -12.17 -35.27
N ASP A 496 -12.81 -13.37 -35.73
CA ASP A 496 -13.29 -13.96 -36.98
C ASP A 496 -14.06 -15.26 -36.68
N ALA A 497 -15.34 -15.31 -37.03
CA ALA A 497 -16.18 -16.50 -36.94
C ALA A 497 -16.45 -17.07 -38.33
N ARG A 498 -16.33 -18.39 -38.48
CA ARG A 498 -16.54 -19.08 -39.76
C ARG A 498 -17.51 -20.23 -39.58
N HIS A 499 -18.39 -20.38 -40.57
CA HIS A 499 -19.29 -21.51 -40.69
C HIS A 499 -20.15 -21.78 -39.44
N ILE A 500 -20.68 -20.72 -38.82
CA ILE A 500 -21.56 -20.83 -37.65
C ILE A 500 -22.93 -21.32 -38.10
N ASP A 501 -23.39 -22.45 -37.56
CA ASP A 501 -24.71 -23.02 -37.84
C ASP A 501 -25.81 -22.14 -37.24
N LEU A 502 -26.60 -21.49 -38.11
CA LEU A 502 -27.70 -20.65 -37.70
C LEU A 502 -28.81 -21.43 -37.00
N ALA A 503 -28.99 -22.71 -37.29
CA ALA A 503 -30.05 -23.50 -36.67
C ALA A 503 -29.73 -23.68 -35.18
N GLN A 504 -28.49 -24.07 -34.87
CA GLN A 504 -28.03 -24.20 -33.48
C GLN A 504 -28.01 -22.84 -32.77
N LEU A 505 -27.45 -21.80 -33.41
CA LEU A 505 -27.39 -20.46 -32.83
C LEU A 505 -28.79 -19.92 -32.50
N THR A 506 -29.74 -20.02 -33.43
CA THR A 506 -31.07 -19.42 -33.24
C THR A 506 -31.99 -20.24 -32.34
N ASP A 507 -31.74 -21.53 -32.19
CA ASP A 507 -32.41 -22.40 -31.22
C ASP A 507 -31.96 -22.09 -29.78
N THR A 508 -30.65 -22.00 -29.55
CA THR A 508 -30.06 -21.66 -28.23
C THR A 508 -30.62 -20.37 -27.62
N PHE A 509 -30.87 -19.35 -28.45
CA PHE A 509 -31.39 -18.06 -28.01
C PHE A 509 -32.91 -17.89 -28.23
N SER A 510 -33.63 -18.97 -28.58
CA SER A 510 -35.08 -18.95 -28.82
C SER A 510 -35.54 -17.89 -29.84
N PHE A 511 -34.67 -17.54 -30.78
CA PHE A 511 -34.86 -16.45 -31.73
C PHE A 511 -35.82 -16.83 -32.87
N GLY A 512 -36.26 -18.10 -32.93
CA GLY A 512 -37.00 -18.73 -34.02
C GLY A 512 -36.05 -19.41 -35.02
N SER A 513 -36.47 -20.48 -35.70
CA SER A 513 -35.53 -21.26 -36.52
C SER A 513 -35.03 -20.49 -37.74
N VAL A 514 -33.71 -20.45 -37.93
CA VAL A 514 -33.04 -20.02 -39.16
C VAL A 514 -32.06 -21.11 -39.56
N THR A 515 -32.11 -21.60 -40.80
CA THR A 515 -31.21 -22.67 -41.28
C THR A 515 -30.14 -22.11 -42.21
N GLY A 516 -28.97 -22.75 -42.25
CA GLY A 516 -27.82 -22.36 -43.04
C GLY A 516 -26.66 -21.86 -42.16
N TYR A 517 -25.57 -21.43 -42.79
CA TYR A 517 -24.35 -21.01 -42.10
C TYR A 517 -24.05 -19.52 -42.30
N VAL A 518 -23.40 -18.90 -41.30
CA VAL A 518 -22.87 -17.54 -41.38
C VAL A 518 -21.40 -17.46 -41.01
N ASP A 519 -20.73 -16.51 -41.64
CA ASP A 519 -19.42 -16.01 -41.23
C ASP A 519 -19.61 -14.64 -40.56
N ALA A 520 -18.80 -14.34 -39.55
CA ALA A 520 -18.78 -13.03 -38.92
C ALA A 520 -17.34 -12.53 -38.72
N SER A 521 -17.17 -11.21 -38.69
CA SER A 521 -15.91 -10.57 -38.36
C SER A 521 -16.18 -9.36 -37.46
N VAL A 522 -15.43 -9.21 -36.38
CA VAL A 522 -15.45 -8.05 -35.49
C VAL A 522 -14.03 -7.51 -35.43
N GLY A 523 -13.77 -6.43 -36.15
CA GLY A 523 -12.46 -5.77 -36.19
C GLY A 523 -12.39 -4.60 -35.22
N GLY A 524 -11.22 -4.42 -34.60
CA GLY A 524 -10.92 -3.33 -33.68
C GLY A 524 -11.82 -3.31 -32.46
N LEU A 525 -12.13 -4.48 -31.90
CA LEU A 525 -12.92 -4.56 -30.67
C LEU A 525 -12.17 -3.85 -29.55
N GLU A 526 -12.88 -2.98 -28.84
CA GLU A 526 -12.41 -2.31 -27.65
C GLU A 526 -13.47 -2.46 -26.55
N LEU A 527 -13.06 -3.06 -25.44
CA LEU A 527 -13.88 -3.22 -24.26
C LEU A 527 -13.34 -2.34 -23.13
N VAL A 528 -14.21 -1.59 -22.48
CA VAL A 528 -13.91 -0.83 -21.26
C VAL A 528 -14.74 -1.43 -20.12
N ARG A 529 -14.08 -1.89 -19.06
CA ARG A 529 -14.75 -2.62 -17.95
C ARG A 529 -15.64 -3.76 -18.47
N TRP A 530 -15.11 -4.55 -19.41
CA TRP A 530 -15.79 -5.68 -20.04
C TRP A 530 -17.05 -5.33 -20.85
N ARG A 531 -17.23 -4.05 -21.23
CA ARG A 531 -18.32 -3.60 -22.09
C ARG A 531 -17.78 -3.05 -23.42
N PRO A 532 -18.35 -3.43 -24.56
CA PRO A 532 -17.88 -2.92 -25.85
C PRO A 532 -18.19 -1.43 -26.01
N VAL A 533 -17.17 -0.68 -26.44
CA VAL A 533 -17.27 0.76 -26.74
C VAL A 533 -16.92 1.08 -28.19
N ARG A 534 -16.19 0.18 -28.87
CA ARG A 534 -15.80 0.33 -30.27
C ARG A 534 -15.65 -1.04 -30.94
N PHE A 535 -16.09 -1.15 -32.20
CA PHE A 535 -15.79 -2.26 -33.13
C PHE A 535 -16.36 -1.98 -34.54
N ASP A 536 -15.93 -2.74 -35.55
CA ASP A 536 -16.63 -2.94 -36.84
C ASP A 536 -17.03 -4.41 -36.96
N ALA A 537 -18.32 -4.70 -36.76
CA ALA A 537 -18.88 -6.05 -36.81
C ALA A 537 -19.62 -6.26 -38.14
N ARG A 538 -19.42 -7.42 -38.75
CA ARG A 538 -20.09 -7.84 -39.99
C ARG A 538 -20.48 -9.31 -39.85
N VAL A 539 -21.70 -9.65 -40.25
CA VAL A 539 -22.21 -11.02 -40.32
C VAL A 539 -22.76 -11.22 -41.72
N ARG A 540 -22.42 -12.32 -42.38
CA ARG A 540 -22.90 -12.67 -43.73
C ARG A 540 -23.14 -14.16 -43.85
N SER A 541 -24.09 -14.57 -44.68
CA SER A 541 -24.22 -15.99 -45.05
C SER A 541 -22.91 -16.53 -45.61
N SER A 542 -22.49 -17.70 -45.12
CA SER A 542 -21.31 -18.38 -45.64
C SER A 542 -21.52 -18.79 -47.11
N PRO A 543 -20.43 -18.94 -47.89
CA PRO A 543 -20.50 -19.56 -49.21
C PRO A 543 -20.92 -21.04 -49.10
N GLY A 544 -21.67 -21.55 -50.08
CA GLY A 544 -22.03 -22.98 -50.16
C GLY A 544 -23.48 -23.25 -50.55
N SER A 545 -23.79 -24.53 -50.81
CA SER A 545 -25.14 -25.00 -51.15
C SER A 545 -25.71 -25.80 -49.98
N TYR A 546 -26.69 -25.23 -49.29
CA TYR A 546 -27.36 -25.84 -48.14
C TYR A 546 -28.76 -25.23 -47.99
N PRO A 547 -29.68 -25.89 -47.25
CA PRO A 547 -31.00 -25.34 -46.99
C PRO A 547 -30.92 -23.98 -46.30
N ARG A 548 -31.61 -22.97 -46.86
CA ARG A 548 -31.69 -21.61 -46.33
C ARG A 548 -33.15 -21.21 -46.14
N ARG A 549 -33.66 -21.46 -44.94
CA ARG A 549 -35.04 -21.15 -44.52
C ARG A 549 -35.05 -20.33 -43.24
N ILE A 550 -35.99 -19.40 -43.14
CA ILE A 550 -36.22 -18.54 -41.99
C ILE A 550 -37.68 -18.66 -41.52
N SER A 551 -37.89 -18.87 -40.24
CA SER A 551 -39.24 -18.94 -39.65
C SER A 551 -39.89 -17.56 -39.58
N GLN A 552 -41.22 -17.51 -39.54
CA GLN A 552 -41.96 -16.26 -39.32
C GLN A 552 -41.52 -15.53 -38.04
N ARG A 553 -41.27 -16.29 -36.96
CA ARG A 553 -40.79 -15.75 -35.68
C ARG A 553 -39.44 -15.07 -35.83
N ALA A 554 -38.49 -15.72 -36.51
CA ALA A 554 -37.18 -15.15 -36.77
C ALA A 554 -37.26 -13.87 -37.63
N VAL A 555 -38.14 -13.84 -38.65
CA VAL A 555 -38.39 -12.61 -39.42
C VAL A 555 -38.86 -11.47 -38.52
N GLN A 556 -39.84 -11.72 -37.64
CA GLN A 556 -40.37 -10.70 -36.72
C GLN A 556 -39.28 -10.17 -35.77
N ASN A 557 -38.46 -11.08 -35.22
CA ASN A 557 -37.35 -10.73 -34.32
C ASN A 557 -36.26 -9.91 -35.05
N ILE A 558 -35.87 -10.28 -36.28
CA ILE A 558 -34.92 -9.49 -37.10
C ILE A 558 -35.52 -8.12 -37.44
N SER A 559 -36.80 -8.04 -37.79
CA SER A 559 -37.48 -6.77 -38.07
C SER A 559 -37.52 -5.85 -36.85
N ALA A 560 -37.67 -6.39 -35.63
CA ALA A 560 -37.64 -5.61 -34.40
C ALA A 560 -36.26 -4.96 -34.13
N LEU A 561 -35.17 -5.59 -34.57
CA LEU A 561 -33.81 -5.03 -34.51
C LEU A 561 -33.61 -3.83 -35.47
N GLY A 562 -34.40 -3.76 -36.56
CA GLY A 562 -34.35 -2.68 -37.56
C GLY A 562 -35.08 -1.38 -37.17
N GLY A 563 -35.68 -1.33 -35.96
CA GLY A 563 -36.39 -0.17 -35.42
C GLY A 563 -37.92 -0.19 -35.62
N ALA A 564 -38.64 0.71 -34.93
CA ALA A 564 -40.11 0.77 -34.93
C ALA A 564 -40.74 0.91 -36.34
N GLY A 565 -39.99 1.44 -37.32
CA GLY A 565 -40.41 1.56 -38.73
C GLY A 565 -40.21 0.30 -39.59
N ALA A 566 -39.35 -0.65 -39.19
CA ALA A 566 -39.07 -1.86 -39.97
C ALA A 566 -40.20 -2.91 -39.88
N VAL A 567 -40.95 -2.92 -38.77
CA VAL A 567 -42.14 -3.78 -38.59
C VAL A 567 -43.28 -3.38 -39.55
N ALA A 568 -43.36 -2.10 -39.93
CA ALA A 568 -44.43 -1.58 -40.80
C ALA A 568 -44.27 -1.96 -42.29
N ALA A 569 -43.06 -2.36 -42.71
CA ALA A 569 -42.70 -2.65 -44.10
C ALA A 569 -42.70 -4.15 -44.46
N ILE A 570 -43.25 -5.01 -43.59
CA ILE A 570 -43.44 -6.42 -43.94
C ILE A 570 -44.60 -6.51 -44.95
N GLN A 571 -44.43 -7.28 -46.03
CA GLN A 571 -45.53 -7.59 -46.95
C GLN A 571 -46.62 -8.37 -46.20
N ARG A 572 -47.59 -7.62 -45.64
CA ARG A 572 -48.69 -8.12 -44.79
C ARG A 572 -49.55 -9.23 -45.41
N SER A 573 -49.46 -9.44 -46.72
CA SER A 573 -50.28 -10.41 -47.46
C SER A 573 -49.80 -11.87 -47.41
N MET A 574 -48.55 -12.15 -46.99
CA MET A 574 -47.94 -13.50 -47.10
C MET A 574 -47.70 -14.21 -45.75
N LEU A 575 -47.78 -13.50 -44.62
CA LEU A 575 -47.43 -14.03 -43.30
C LEU A 575 -48.43 -15.04 -42.70
N GLY A 576 -49.67 -15.08 -43.22
CA GLY A 576 -50.71 -15.98 -42.69
C GLY A 576 -50.76 -17.37 -43.34
N PHE A 577 -49.98 -17.62 -44.40
CA PHE A 577 -50.10 -18.84 -45.22
C PHE A 577 -48.92 -19.80 -45.13
N PHE A 578 -47.77 -19.35 -44.60
CA PHE A 578 -46.53 -20.14 -44.57
C PHE A 578 -45.78 -19.97 -43.25
N GLU A 579 -45.34 -21.08 -42.65
CA GLU A 579 -44.60 -21.09 -41.37
C GLU A 579 -43.11 -20.71 -41.54
N SER A 580 -42.55 -20.88 -42.75
CA SER A 580 -41.16 -20.53 -43.07
C SER A 580 -40.97 -20.08 -44.52
N PHE A 581 -39.97 -19.22 -44.74
CA PHE A 581 -39.63 -18.60 -46.02
C PHE A 581 -38.21 -19.00 -46.46
N GLY A 582 -37.98 -19.18 -47.75
CA GLY A 582 -36.63 -19.35 -48.29
C GLY A 582 -35.89 -18.01 -48.41
N TYR A 583 -34.58 -18.03 -48.17
CA TYR A 583 -33.72 -16.86 -48.36
C TYR A 583 -32.46 -17.22 -49.16
N ARG A 584 -31.90 -16.25 -49.88
CA ARG A 584 -30.62 -16.37 -50.58
C ARG A 584 -29.48 -16.03 -49.64
N GLU A 585 -29.51 -14.85 -49.03
CA GLU A 585 -28.42 -14.32 -48.22
C GLU A 585 -28.96 -13.53 -47.04
N ILE A 586 -28.23 -13.56 -45.92
CA ILE A 586 -28.40 -12.72 -44.75
C ILE A 586 -27.13 -11.90 -44.60
N GLY A 587 -27.27 -10.61 -44.26
CA GLY A 587 -26.14 -9.78 -43.93
C GLY A 587 -26.49 -8.64 -43.00
N LEU A 588 -25.64 -8.42 -42.01
CA LEU A 588 -25.77 -7.38 -41.01
C LEU A 588 -24.39 -6.78 -40.76
N SER A 589 -24.31 -5.47 -40.57
CA SER A 589 -23.10 -4.82 -40.08
C SER A 589 -23.44 -3.78 -39.01
N CYS A 590 -22.52 -3.57 -38.07
CA CYS A 590 -22.59 -2.56 -37.03
C CYS A 590 -21.20 -1.98 -36.81
N VAL A 591 -21.02 -0.68 -37.05
CA VAL A 591 -19.82 0.04 -36.59
C VAL A 591 -20.19 0.77 -35.31
N LEU A 592 -19.66 0.31 -34.17
CA LEU A 592 -19.87 0.94 -32.88
C LEU A 592 -18.83 2.04 -32.66
N ALA A 593 -19.30 3.26 -32.44
CA ALA A 593 -18.50 4.39 -31.99
C ALA A 593 -19.37 5.32 -31.15
N ASP A 594 -18.82 5.86 -30.05
CA ASP A 594 -19.49 6.83 -29.17
C ASP A 594 -20.88 6.37 -28.68
N GLY A 595 -21.03 5.07 -28.38
CA GLY A 595 -22.30 4.47 -27.93
C GLY A 595 -23.35 4.28 -29.03
N ILE A 596 -23.03 4.64 -30.28
CA ILE A 596 -23.94 4.53 -31.42
C ILE A 596 -23.45 3.42 -32.35
N CYS A 597 -24.33 2.47 -32.63
CA CYS A 597 -24.12 1.46 -33.64
C CYS A 597 -24.64 1.95 -34.99
N LEU A 598 -23.72 2.12 -35.95
CA LEU A 598 -24.04 2.42 -37.35
C LEU A 598 -24.40 1.13 -38.09
N MET A 599 -25.70 0.90 -38.28
CA MET A 599 -26.25 -0.33 -38.85
C MET A 599 -26.18 -0.34 -40.38
N GLY A 600 -25.86 -1.52 -40.94
CA GLY A 600 -25.84 -1.80 -42.38
C GLY A 600 -26.15 -3.28 -42.69
N GLY A 601 -26.04 -3.67 -43.96
CA GLY A 601 -26.42 -5.01 -44.44
C GLY A 601 -25.74 -5.44 -45.74
N LEU A 602 -26.43 -6.23 -46.58
CA LEU A 602 -25.85 -6.89 -47.76
C LEU A 602 -25.41 -5.95 -48.90
N ALA A 603 -26.09 -4.81 -49.08
CA ALA A 603 -25.76 -3.74 -50.02
C ALA A 603 -26.53 -2.45 -49.68
N ASP A 604 -25.90 -1.29 -49.89
CA ASP A 604 -26.57 0.03 -49.89
C ASP A 604 -27.24 0.27 -51.25
N GLY A 605 -28.50 0.76 -51.23
CA GLY A 605 -29.21 1.12 -52.46
C GLY A 605 -30.64 0.58 -52.59
N SER A 606 -31.35 0.30 -51.49
CA SER A 606 -32.81 0.16 -51.59
C SER A 606 -33.41 1.52 -51.98
N PRO A 607 -34.35 1.60 -52.93
CA PRO A 607 -34.87 2.87 -53.48
C PRO A 607 -35.50 3.83 -52.46
N ALA A 608 -35.66 3.42 -51.20
CA ALA A 608 -36.22 4.20 -50.09
C ALA A 608 -35.22 4.50 -48.95
N GLY A 609 -33.90 4.39 -49.17
CA GLY A 609 -32.87 4.79 -48.18
C GLY A 609 -32.53 3.76 -47.09
N GLY A 610 -33.16 2.57 -47.11
CA GLY A 610 -32.87 1.45 -46.20
C GLY A 610 -31.73 0.53 -46.67
N PHE A 611 -31.42 -0.47 -45.86
CA PHE A 611 -30.43 -1.53 -46.15
C PHE A 611 -31.08 -2.92 -46.03
N ALA A 612 -30.69 -3.84 -46.92
CA ALA A 612 -31.24 -5.20 -46.93
C ALA A 612 -30.54 -6.07 -45.88
N LEU A 613 -31.33 -6.62 -44.95
CA LEU A 613 -30.89 -7.58 -43.92
C LEU A 613 -31.00 -9.02 -44.40
N VAL A 614 -32.11 -9.35 -45.05
CA VAL A 614 -32.40 -10.67 -45.62
C VAL A 614 -32.85 -10.48 -47.06
N ARG A 615 -32.20 -11.18 -47.98
CA ARG A 615 -32.60 -11.26 -49.39
C ARG A 615 -33.31 -12.58 -49.64
N GLY A 616 -34.58 -12.53 -50.01
CA GLY A 616 -35.43 -13.69 -50.24
C GLY A 616 -34.96 -14.58 -51.41
N GLY A 617 -35.24 -15.88 -51.32
CA GLY A 617 -34.90 -16.88 -52.33
C GLY A 617 -35.87 -18.05 -52.39
N GLY A 618 -36.28 -18.46 -53.59
CA GLY A 618 -37.26 -19.54 -53.78
C GLY A 618 -38.71 -19.08 -53.62
N ILE A 619 -39.63 -20.03 -53.38
CA ILE A 619 -41.05 -19.77 -53.15
C ILE A 619 -41.49 -20.63 -51.94
N PRO A 620 -42.07 -20.05 -50.87
CA PRO A 620 -42.24 -18.61 -50.63
C PRO A 620 -40.92 -17.93 -50.21
N ALA A 621 -40.68 -16.69 -50.64
CA ALA A 621 -39.50 -15.89 -50.29
C ALA A 621 -39.91 -14.55 -49.69
N LEU A 622 -39.08 -14.01 -48.79
CA LEU A 622 -39.32 -12.72 -48.14
C LEU A 622 -38.02 -11.90 -48.09
N ASN A 623 -38.13 -10.58 -48.32
CA ASN A 623 -37.05 -9.63 -48.08
C ASN A 623 -37.28 -8.89 -46.75
N VAL A 624 -36.22 -8.69 -45.96
CA VAL A 624 -36.26 -7.88 -44.75
C VAL A 624 -35.36 -6.67 -44.93
N ILE A 625 -35.93 -5.47 -44.76
CA ILE A 625 -35.25 -4.18 -44.96
C ILE A 625 -35.22 -3.43 -43.63
N GLY A 626 -34.03 -3.00 -43.22
CA GLY A 626 -33.83 -2.08 -42.09
C GLY A 626 -33.80 -0.63 -42.56
N TYR A 627 -34.35 0.27 -41.75
CA TYR A 627 -34.39 1.72 -42.04
C TYR A 627 -33.60 2.55 -41.03
N ASN A 628 -33.41 2.05 -39.80
CA ASN A 628 -32.65 2.75 -38.78
C ASN A 628 -31.15 2.46 -38.91
N ARG A 629 -30.39 3.44 -39.43
CA ARG A 629 -28.92 3.35 -39.58
C ARG A 629 -28.15 3.76 -38.33
N ARG A 630 -28.76 4.51 -37.42
CA ARG A 630 -28.14 4.94 -36.15
C ARG A 630 -29.00 4.38 -35.03
N VAL A 631 -28.44 3.49 -34.23
CA VAL A 631 -29.13 2.89 -33.09
C VAL A 631 -28.26 3.05 -31.85
N ASP A 632 -28.88 3.45 -30.73
CA ASP A 632 -28.19 3.44 -29.45
C ASP A 632 -27.82 2.00 -29.09
N TRP A 633 -26.56 1.76 -28.77
CA TRP A 633 -26.07 0.41 -28.53
C TRP A 633 -26.69 -0.25 -27.30
N GLN A 634 -26.87 0.51 -26.21
CA GLN A 634 -27.50 -0.02 -25.01
C GLN A 634 -28.96 -0.37 -25.29
N GLU A 635 -29.67 0.52 -26.00
CA GLU A 635 -31.05 0.24 -26.41
C GLU A 635 -31.16 -1.02 -27.28
N LEU A 636 -30.21 -1.23 -28.21
CA LEU A 636 -30.17 -2.43 -29.06
C LEU A 636 -29.98 -3.70 -28.23
N ILE A 637 -29.03 -3.68 -27.28
CA ILE A 637 -28.76 -4.81 -26.39
C ILE A 637 -29.95 -5.10 -25.49
N ASP A 638 -30.55 -4.08 -24.87
CA ASP A 638 -31.73 -4.23 -24.02
C ASP A 638 -32.91 -4.83 -24.79
N ARG A 639 -33.08 -4.47 -26.07
CA ARG A 639 -34.08 -5.07 -26.96
C ARG A 639 -33.79 -6.53 -27.25
N LEU A 640 -32.53 -6.87 -27.55
CA LEU A 640 -32.12 -8.24 -27.80
C LEU A 640 -32.32 -9.13 -26.57
N GLN A 641 -31.93 -8.64 -25.39
CA GLN A 641 -32.15 -9.33 -24.12
C GLN A 641 -33.62 -9.59 -23.85
N ARG A 642 -34.50 -8.59 -24.05
CA ARG A 642 -35.96 -8.80 -23.92
C ARG A 642 -36.50 -9.85 -24.89
N VAL A 643 -36.01 -9.89 -26.13
CA VAL A 643 -36.41 -10.93 -27.11
C VAL A 643 -35.97 -12.32 -26.65
N ILE A 644 -34.82 -12.45 -26.00
CA ILE A 644 -34.33 -13.72 -25.46
C ILE A 644 -35.13 -14.12 -24.19
N GLU A 645 -35.37 -13.20 -23.26
CA GLU A 645 -36.05 -13.44 -21.97
C GLU A 645 -37.56 -13.69 -22.10
N SER A 646 -38.26 -12.89 -22.92
CA SER A 646 -39.73 -12.99 -23.10
C SER A 646 -40.19 -14.30 -23.76
N ASN A 647 -39.25 -15.07 -24.29
CA ASN A 647 -39.50 -16.31 -25.01
C ASN A 647 -38.98 -17.56 -24.26
N ALA A 648 -38.55 -17.43 -23.00
CA ALA A 648 -38.27 -18.58 -22.14
C ALA A 648 -39.57 -19.39 -21.92
N PRO A 649 -39.57 -20.73 -22.10
CA PRO A 649 -40.76 -21.53 -21.82
C PRO A 649 -41.16 -21.39 -20.33
N PRO A 650 -42.46 -21.37 -20.01
CA PRO A 650 -42.89 -21.29 -18.61
C PRO A 650 -42.32 -22.47 -17.83
N VAL A 651 -41.62 -22.17 -16.73
CA VAL A 651 -41.19 -23.19 -15.76
C VAL A 651 -42.44 -23.73 -15.09
N VAL A 652 -42.88 -24.93 -15.50
CA VAL A 652 -43.90 -25.69 -14.77
C VAL A 652 -43.25 -26.17 -13.48
N ARG A 653 -43.64 -25.58 -12.34
CA ARG A 653 -43.28 -26.06 -11.00
C ARG A 653 -44.13 -27.26 -10.60
#